data_AF-A0A2S9JBJ8-F1
#
_entry.id   AF-A0A2S9JBJ8-F1
#
_cell.length_a   1.000
_cell.length_b   1.000
_cell.length_c   1.000
_cell.angle_alpha   90.00
_cell.angle_beta   90.00
_cell.angle_gamma   90.00
#
_symmetry.space_group_name_H-M   'P 1'
#
loop_
_entity.id
_entity.type
_entity.pdbx_description
1 polymer ?
#
loop_
_entity_poly.entity_id
_entity_poly.type
_entity_poly.pdbx_seq_one_letter_code
_entity_poly.pdbx_strand_id
1 'polypeptide(L)'
;MTDNSPHIVQRSIVGKGIAHDSAARHVAGEANYIDDMPELPGTLHAAFVLSPVAHGRLRSIDPAQALAMEGVAGVWWARDVPGHNEVGPILNGETLFAEDIVDHEGRVIAVVAARDFETAYRAAKKVKVDIEPLEPVLDIEEAHRRGSYVLPPQEVIDGDAAKAIAGAPHILSGTLHMGGQDHFYLETQIAYAIPGENGEMLVHSSTQHPTEVQHHVALILGLHANAVECQVRRMGGGFGGKESQATIIAGAAALVAAKTGKPCKLRLKRRDDMAGTGKRHDYVANWKVGVDSRGRIRGLDVEYLARAGNLPDLTGPVITRTLTHTDNAYHIPHARFIGHACKTNTVSNTAFRGFGGPQGILTIENIIDTIARELQLDPNTVRAINYYGDETGAVTPYGQPVEDNRLIEVTEAVLASADWRLRRAEIDAHNAANPVIRRGLAMMPVKFGISFNLTSLNQAGALVHVYLDGSIFLNHGGTEMGQGLFVKVAQVVAEVFQVELDMVRISSTATGKVPNTSATAASTGSDLNGMAAFKAATAIKARMTAVAAEHFGVQEAAIVYREGRVHADNESISFGELAKMAWLKRVQLSEAGHYATPKIHWDGKTMKGRPFFYFTYGAAVTEVAVDTLTGETRCLRADILQDVGSPLNPAIDLGQIEGAFVQGMGWLTCEELWWDKTGRLRTVGPSTYKIPGSRDVPPEFNVRILDNAPNREETVFRSKAIGEPPLMLGVSVWLAIRDAIASLAQSAVAPRLDAPATPENVLRAVNALKQRLKKDRDDSR
;
A
#
# COMPACT_ATOMS: atom_id res chain seq x y z
N MET A 1 -44.85 10.08 -12.30
CA MET A 1 -43.37 10.00 -12.36
C MET A 1 -42.86 10.61 -11.08
N THR A 2 -42.54 9.76 -10.11
CA THR A 2 -41.99 10.17 -8.82
C THR A 2 -40.55 10.60 -9.02
N ASP A 3 -40.29 11.88 -8.76
CA ASP A 3 -38.97 12.49 -8.74
C ASP A 3 -38.16 11.88 -7.58
N ASN A 4 -37.40 10.82 -7.88
CA ASN A 4 -36.42 10.20 -6.99
C ASN A 4 -35.08 10.96 -7.05
N SER A 5 -35.14 12.30 -6.99
CA SER A 5 -33.94 13.10 -6.73
C SER A 5 -33.38 12.70 -5.36
N PRO A 6 -32.13 12.20 -5.26
CA PRO A 6 -31.55 11.86 -3.97
C PRO A 6 -31.52 13.12 -3.12
N HIS A 7 -32.08 13.05 -1.91
CA HIS A 7 -31.99 14.11 -0.92
C HIS A 7 -30.54 14.62 -0.87
N ILE A 8 -30.32 15.85 -1.35
CA ILE A 8 -29.04 16.53 -1.22
C ILE A 8 -28.90 16.80 0.27
N VAL A 9 -28.21 15.90 0.98
CA VAL A 9 -27.72 16.20 2.32
C VAL A 9 -26.85 17.43 2.16
N GLN A 10 -27.29 18.54 2.76
CA GLN A 10 -26.54 19.80 2.73
C GLN A 10 -25.23 19.55 3.48
N ARG A 11 -24.12 19.40 2.74
CA ARG A 11 -22.84 19.00 3.32
C ARG A 11 -22.31 20.08 4.24
N SER A 12 -22.26 19.78 5.53
CA SER A 12 -21.79 20.72 6.56
C SER A 12 -20.46 20.30 7.17
N ILE A 13 -20.08 19.01 7.09
CA ILE A 13 -18.88 18.44 7.71
C ILE A 13 -17.99 17.72 6.69
N VAL A 14 -18.56 16.87 5.83
CA VAL A 14 -17.84 16.14 4.78
C VAL A 14 -17.41 17.09 3.67
N GLY A 15 -16.16 16.96 3.23
CA GLY A 15 -15.54 17.85 2.22
C GLY A 15 -14.81 19.05 2.83
N LYS A 16 -14.90 19.27 4.15
CA LYS A 16 -14.05 20.25 4.84
C LYS A 16 -12.65 19.68 5.11
N GLY A 17 -11.63 20.52 4.96
CA GLY A 17 -10.23 20.20 5.27
C GLY A 17 -9.98 20.19 6.78
N ILE A 18 -10.45 19.15 7.47
CA ILE A 18 -10.29 19.00 8.91
C ILE A 18 -8.95 18.32 9.21
N ALA A 19 -8.23 18.81 10.22
CA ALA A 19 -6.97 18.21 10.64
C ALA A 19 -7.15 16.75 11.11
N HIS A 20 -6.08 15.97 11.01
CA HIS A 20 -6.04 14.60 11.54
C HIS A 20 -6.41 14.56 13.05
N ASP A 21 -7.17 13.56 13.51
CA ASP A 21 -7.73 13.47 14.88
C ASP A 21 -6.65 13.57 15.98
N SER A 22 -5.47 13.06 15.67
CA SER A 22 -4.30 13.01 16.53
C SER A 22 -3.23 14.08 16.20
N ALA A 23 -3.46 15.01 15.26
CA ALA A 23 -2.44 15.97 14.80
C ALA A 23 -1.79 16.77 15.93
N ALA A 24 -2.60 17.43 16.77
CA ALA A 24 -2.09 18.19 17.91
C ALA A 24 -1.29 17.31 18.88
N ARG A 25 -1.76 16.07 19.10
CA ARG A 25 -1.08 15.09 19.97
C ARG A 25 0.22 14.58 19.36
N HIS A 26 0.34 14.48 18.04
CA HIS A 26 1.60 14.12 17.37
C HIS A 26 2.66 15.20 17.64
N VAL A 27 2.30 16.48 17.52
CA VAL A 27 3.22 17.59 17.76
C VAL A 27 3.61 17.69 19.24
N ALA A 28 2.67 17.45 20.14
CA ALA A 28 2.91 17.52 21.59
C ALA A 28 3.59 16.26 22.17
N GLY A 29 3.70 15.16 21.41
CA GLY A 29 4.18 13.87 21.93
C GLY A 29 3.18 13.15 22.84
N GLU A 30 1.89 13.47 22.74
CA GLU A 30 0.80 12.93 23.57
C GLU A 30 0.02 11.80 22.88
N ALA A 31 0.38 11.48 21.63
CA ALA A 31 -0.25 10.40 20.89
C ALA A 31 0.46 9.08 21.17
N ASN A 32 -0.04 8.34 22.15
CA ASN A 32 0.58 7.06 22.53
C ASN A 32 0.56 6.04 21.37
N TYR A 33 1.73 5.54 21.01
CA TYR A 33 1.94 4.30 20.28
C TYR A 33 2.10 3.14 21.28
N ILE A 34 2.27 1.90 20.80
CA ILE A 34 2.29 0.73 21.70
C ILE A 34 3.46 0.79 22.68
N ASP A 35 4.63 1.27 22.24
CA ASP A 35 5.80 1.34 23.10
C ASP A 35 5.67 2.42 24.19
N ASP A 36 4.87 3.45 23.94
CA ASP A 36 4.58 4.55 24.88
C ASP A 36 3.57 4.16 25.97
N MET A 37 2.89 3.02 25.80
CA MET A 37 1.91 2.55 26.77
C MET A 37 2.59 2.23 28.11
N PRO A 38 2.02 2.67 29.25
CA PRO A 38 2.45 2.23 30.56
C PRO A 38 2.43 0.71 30.66
N GLU A 39 3.53 0.14 31.12
CA GLU A 39 3.67 -1.31 31.27
C GLU A 39 2.99 -1.78 32.55
N LEU A 40 2.38 -2.96 32.49
CA LEU A 40 1.81 -3.59 33.67
C LEU A 40 2.95 -4.12 34.55
N PRO A 41 2.78 -4.19 35.88
CA PRO A 41 3.78 -4.75 36.76
C PRO A 41 4.20 -6.16 36.33
N GLY A 42 5.50 -6.40 36.24
CA GLY A 42 6.04 -7.70 35.84
C GLY A 42 6.06 -7.97 34.33
N THR A 43 5.78 -6.97 33.49
CA THR A 43 5.93 -7.06 32.04
C THR A 43 7.33 -7.56 31.68
N LEU A 44 7.37 -8.57 30.81
CA LEU A 44 8.59 -9.07 30.19
C LEU A 44 8.80 -8.37 28.84
N HIS A 45 10.06 -8.24 28.46
CA HIS A 45 10.46 -7.77 27.14
C HIS A 45 11.09 -8.93 26.38
N ALA A 46 10.74 -9.07 25.11
CA ALA A 46 11.22 -10.16 24.27
C ALA A 46 12.15 -9.66 23.14
N ALA A 47 13.01 -10.56 22.67
CA ALA A 47 13.87 -10.38 21.50
C ALA A 47 14.01 -11.69 20.73
N PHE A 48 14.08 -11.61 19.41
CA PHE A 48 14.26 -12.79 18.56
C PHE A 48 15.71 -13.26 18.49
N VAL A 49 15.87 -14.57 18.36
CA VAL A 49 17.07 -15.22 17.83
C VAL A 49 16.83 -15.42 16.33
N LEU A 50 17.58 -14.69 15.52
CA LEU A 50 17.43 -14.68 14.06
C LEU A 50 18.52 -15.53 13.39
N SER A 51 18.20 -16.17 12.27
CA SER A 51 19.16 -16.92 11.45
C SER A 51 20.28 -16.00 10.96
N PRO A 52 21.56 -16.38 11.15
CA PRO A 52 22.70 -15.64 10.64
C PRO A 52 23.09 -16.01 9.19
N VAL A 53 22.39 -16.96 8.57
CA VAL A 53 22.68 -17.48 7.21
C VAL A 53 21.43 -17.46 6.35
N ALA A 54 21.62 -17.34 5.02
CA ALA A 54 20.53 -17.31 4.05
C ALA A 54 19.92 -18.69 3.77
N HIS A 55 20.68 -19.77 3.93
CA HIS A 55 20.16 -21.12 3.72
C HIS A 55 20.95 -22.12 4.56
N GLY A 56 20.26 -23.00 5.28
CA GLY A 56 20.92 -23.99 6.13
C GLY A 56 19.96 -24.94 6.81
N ARG A 57 20.49 -26.07 7.28
CA ARG A 57 19.75 -27.03 8.10
C ARG A 57 19.99 -26.75 9.58
N LEU A 58 18.93 -26.47 10.32
CA LEU A 58 18.98 -26.24 11.75
C LEU A 58 19.16 -27.59 12.46
N ARG A 59 20.32 -27.79 13.10
CA ARG A 59 20.69 -29.05 13.76
C ARG A 59 20.34 -29.05 15.24
N SER A 60 20.63 -27.95 15.92
CA SER A 60 20.32 -27.81 17.35
C SER A 60 20.27 -26.35 17.80
N ILE A 61 19.58 -26.12 18.93
CA ILE A 61 19.50 -24.85 19.65
C ILE A 61 19.96 -25.10 21.09
N ASP A 62 20.98 -24.38 21.54
CA ASP A 62 21.48 -24.41 22.93
C ASP A 62 21.25 -23.04 23.60
N PRO A 63 20.26 -22.94 24.52
CA PRO A 63 19.95 -21.71 25.22
C PRO A 63 20.73 -21.52 26.53
N ALA A 64 21.65 -22.42 26.91
CA ALA A 64 22.22 -22.48 28.27
C ALA A 64 22.87 -21.15 28.72
N GLN A 65 23.62 -20.49 27.83
CA GLN A 65 24.25 -19.21 28.17
C GLN A 65 23.25 -18.06 28.31
N ALA A 66 22.18 -18.05 27.52
CA ALA A 66 21.12 -17.06 27.64
C ALA A 66 20.35 -17.25 28.96
N LEU A 67 19.99 -18.50 29.30
CA LEU A 67 19.27 -18.82 30.53
C LEU A 67 20.08 -18.55 31.81
N ALA A 68 21.42 -18.58 31.73
CA ALA A 68 22.30 -18.25 32.85
C ALA A 68 22.41 -16.73 33.13
N MET A 69 21.92 -15.87 32.24
CA MET A 69 21.97 -14.42 32.43
C MET A 69 20.91 -13.97 33.43
N GLU A 70 21.31 -13.10 34.38
CA GLU A 70 20.38 -12.51 35.34
C GLU A 70 19.26 -11.74 34.62
N GLY A 71 18.01 -11.96 35.05
CA GLY A 71 16.84 -11.28 34.52
C GLY A 71 16.21 -11.94 33.29
N VAL A 72 16.81 -13.00 32.74
CA VAL A 72 16.19 -13.80 31.66
C VAL A 72 15.10 -14.70 32.25
N ALA A 73 13.90 -14.64 31.66
CA ALA A 73 12.74 -15.41 32.07
C ALA A 73 12.64 -16.75 31.33
N GLY A 74 13.11 -16.81 30.08
CA GLY A 74 13.07 -18.05 29.30
C GLY A 74 13.46 -17.86 27.84
N VAL A 75 13.60 -19.00 27.15
CA VAL A 75 13.84 -19.10 25.72
C VAL A 75 12.85 -20.14 25.17
N TRP A 76 12.11 -19.78 24.13
CA TRP A 76 11.12 -20.65 23.49
C TRP A 76 11.32 -20.70 21.98
N TRP A 77 11.04 -21.85 21.37
CA TRP A 77 11.10 -22.05 19.93
C TRP A 77 9.99 -23.03 19.49
N ALA A 78 10.07 -23.55 18.26
CA ALA A 78 9.01 -24.33 17.62
C ALA A 78 8.35 -25.39 18.52
N ARG A 79 9.14 -26.18 19.26
CA ARG A 79 8.62 -27.25 20.14
C ARG A 79 7.77 -26.76 21.32
N ASP A 80 7.90 -25.48 21.67
CA ASP A 80 7.22 -24.88 22.80
C ASP A 80 5.85 -24.31 22.40
N VAL A 81 5.54 -24.23 21.10
CA VAL A 81 4.23 -23.78 20.61
C VAL A 81 3.15 -24.78 21.02
N PRO A 82 2.15 -24.39 21.84
CA PRO A 82 1.14 -25.32 22.34
C PRO A 82 0.06 -25.71 21.31
N GLY A 83 -0.21 -24.82 20.34
CA GLY A 83 -1.11 -25.07 19.21
C GLY A 83 -0.31 -25.42 17.96
N HIS A 84 -0.42 -24.60 16.91
CA HIS A 84 0.28 -24.80 15.65
C HIS A 84 1.33 -23.71 15.39
N ASN A 85 2.52 -24.13 14.98
CA ASN A 85 3.62 -23.25 14.59
C ASN A 85 3.37 -22.66 13.19
N GLU A 86 2.34 -21.82 13.02
CA GLU A 86 1.82 -21.34 11.73
C GLU A 86 1.43 -19.85 11.76
N VAL A 87 1.93 -19.09 10.81
CA VAL A 87 1.74 -17.63 10.65
C VAL A 87 1.49 -17.21 9.19
N GLY A 88 1.27 -18.15 8.26
CA GLY A 88 1.04 -17.85 6.86
C GLY A 88 -0.32 -17.18 6.61
N PRO A 89 -0.39 -16.05 5.87
CA PRO A 89 -1.62 -15.26 5.74
C PRO A 89 -2.67 -15.86 4.78
N ILE A 90 -2.20 -16.46 3.67
CA ILE A 90 -3.07 -17.02 2.61
C ILE A 90 -2.92 -18.54 2.52
N LEU A 91 -1.68 -19.01 2.55
CA LEU A 91 -1.33 -20.42 2.41
C LEU A 91 -0.66 -20.88 3.70
N ASN A 92 -0.99 -22.11 4.10
CA ASN A 92 -0.30 -22.78 5.20
C ASN A 92 1.16 -23.10 4.81
N GLY A 93 2.01 -23.24 5.81
CA GLY A 93 3.41 -23.65 5.68
C GLY A 93 4.41 -22.57 6.07
N GLU A 94 3.98 -21.38 6.49
CA GLU A 94 4.88 -20.37 7.06
C GLU A 94 4.92 -20.53 8.57
N THR A 95 6.03 -21.02 9.11
CA THR A 95 6.11 -21.26 10.55
C THR A 95 6.46 -19.99 11.36
N LEU A 96 6.03 -19.91 12.63
CA LEU A 96 6.45 -18.83 13.54
C LEU A 96 7.95 -18.93 13.85
N PHE A 97 8.42 -20.14 14.15
CA PHE A 97 9.82 -20.47 14.38
C PHE A 97 10.30 -21.50 13.35
N ALA A 98 11.52 -21.34 12.84
CA ALA A 98 12.18 -22.35 12.02
C ALA A 98 12.31 -23.69 12.77
N GLU A 99 12.08 -24.79 12.06
CA GLU A 99 12.16 -26.15 12.60
C GLU A 99 13.39 -26.87 12.06
N ASP A 100 13.37 -27.25 10.78
CA ASP A 100 14.44 -28.04 10.15
C ASP A 100 15.36 -27.21 9.26
N ILE A 101 14.80 -26.20 8.59
CA ILE A 101 15.49 -25.40 7.58
C ILE A 101 15.35 -23.93 7.95
N VAL A 102 16.47 -23.21 7.85
CA VAL A 102 16.48 -21.75 7.73
C VAL A 102 16.71 -21.40 6.27
N ASP A 103 15.87 -20.55 5.72
CA ASP A 103 15.74 -20.31 4.28
C ASP A 103 15.88 -18.83 3.90
N HIS A 104 16.19 -17.97 4.88
CA HIS A 104 16.75 -16.63 4.67
C HIS A 104 17.50 -16.15 5.91
N GLU A 105 18.37 -15.14 5.74
CA GLU A 105 18.95 -14.40 6.86
C GLU A 105 17.84 -13.58 7.52
N GLY A 106 17.80 -13.57 8.86
CA GLY A 106 16.69 -12.96 9.59
C GLY A 106 15.52 -13.91 9.88
N ARG A 107 15.55 -15.18 9.44
CA ARG A 107 14.50 -16.16 9.79
C ARG A 107 14.43 -16.35 11.31
N VAL A 108 13.24 -16.25 11.89
CA VAL A 108 13.06 -16.39 13.33
C VAL A 108 13.28 -17.85 13.76
N ILE A 109 14.23 -18.08 14.67
CA ILE A 109 14.57 -19.41 15.18
C ILE A 109 13.97 -19.63 16.57
N ALA A 110 14.07 -18.62 17.43
CA ALA A 110 13.59 -18.66 18.82
C ALA A 110 13.25 -17.25 19.31
N VAL A 111 12.58 -17.16 20.46
CA VAL A 111 12.33 -15.93 21.20
C VAL A 111 12.89 -16.04 22.62
N VAL A 112 13.58 -15.00 23.07
CA VAL A 112 14.09 -14.85 24.44
C VAL A 112 13.31 -13.76 25.14
N ALA A 113 12.86 -13.98 26.37
CA ALA A 113 12.23 -12.93 27.18
C ALA A 113 13.02 -12.67 28.48
N ALA A 114 13.04 -11.41 28.90
CA ALA A 114 13.71 -10.95 30.11
C ALA A 114 12.94 -9.81 30.79
N ARG A 115 13.42 -9.36 31.96
CA ARG A 115 12.82 -8.25 32.73
C ARG A 115 12.84 -6.89 31.99
N ASP A 116 13.73 -6.75 31.02
CA ASP A 116 13.92 -5.53 30.23
C ASP A 116 14.46 -5.85 28.84
N PHE A 117 14.24 -4.92 27.90
CA PHE A 117 14.57 -5.08 26.50
C PHE A 117 16.07 -5.32 26.24
N GLU A 118 16.96 -4.60 26.92
CA GLU A 118 18.40 -4.72 26.70
C GLU A 118 18.94 -6.08 27.16
N THR A 119 18.40 -6.61 28.26
CA THR A 119 18.71 -7.96 28.75
C THR A 119 18.22 -9.01 27.76
N ALA A 120 16.98 -8.92 27.27
CA ALA A 120 16.42 -9.86 26.29
C ALA A 120 17.24 -9.85 24.99
N TYR A 121 17.58 -8.67 24.49
CA TYR A 121 18.34 -8.49 23.25
C TYR A 121 19.78 -9.04 23.37
N ARG A 122 20.44 -8.85 24.51
CA ARG A 122 21.77 -9.43 24.77
C ARG A 122 21.71 -10.95 24.92
N ALA A 123 20.69 -11.46 25.62
CA ALA A 123 20.49 -12.88 25.84
C ALA A 123 20.17 -13.63 24.53
N ALA A 124 19.39 -13.03 23.62
CA ALA A 124 19.14 -13.59 22.29
C ALA A 124 20.44 -13.88 21.52
N LYS A 125 21.47 -13.03 21.65
CA LYS A 125 22.80 -13.24 21.04
C LYS A 125 23.65 -14.31 21.72
N LYS A 126 23.22 -14.83 22.87
CA LYS A 126 23.89 -15.90 23.63
C LYS A 126 23.27 -17.27 23.39
N VAL A 127 22.12 -17.34 22.71
CA VAL A 127 21.58 -18.61 22.22
C VAL A 127 22.48 -19.10 21.09
N LYS A 128 23.03 -20.31 21.25
CA LYS A 128 23.83 -20.94 20.21
C LYS A 128 22.91 -21.71 19.28
N VAL A 129 23.04 -21.45 17.98
CA VAL A 129 22.32 -22.17 16.92
C VAL A 129 23.35 -22.91 16.07
N ASP A 130 23.19 -24.23 15.97
CA ASP A 130 24.00 -25.06 15.08
C ASP A 130 23.26 -25.19 13.75
N ILE A 131 23.85 -24.62 12.70
CA ILE A 131 23.26 -24.58 11.36
C ILE A 131 24.30 -25.07 10.38
N GLU A 132 23.99 -26.17 9.70
CA GLU A 132 24.77 -26.64 8.57
C GLU A 132 24.42 -25.79 7.33
N PRO A 133 25.36 -25.01 6.78
CA PRO A 133 25.07 -24.14 5.64
C PRO A 133 24.68 -24.95 4.39
N LEU A 134 23.70 -24.44 3.65
CA LEU A 134 23.31 -24.94 2.33
C LEU A 134 23.52 -23.83 1.29
N GLU A 135 23.68 -24.22 0.03
CA GLU A 135 23.86 -23.25 -1.06
C GLU A 135 22.56 -22.44 -1.28
N PRO A 136 22.59 -21.10 -1.18
CA PRO A 136 21.41 -20.27 -1.37
C PRO A 136 21.15 -19.95 -2.85
N VAL A 137 19.89 -19.83 -3.24
CA VAL A 137 19.45 -19.23 -4.51
C VAL A 137 19.09 -17.77 -4.26
N LEU A 138 19.96 -16.85 -4.65
CA LEU A 138 19.77 -15.42 -4.36
C LEU A 138 19.30 -14.61 -5.57
N ASP A 139 19.59 -15.06 -6.79
CA ASP A 139 19.28 -14.35 -8.02
C ASP A 139 17.93 -14.80 -8.60
N ILE A 140 17.13 -13.84 -9.09
CA ILE A 140 15.77 -14.13 -9.60
C ILE A 140 15.77 -14.83 -10.96
N GLU A 141 16.71 -14.47 -11.84
CA GLU A 141 16.84 -15.13 -13.14
C GLU A 141 17.36 -16.56 -12.93
N GLU A 142 18.26 -16.78 -11.98
CA GLU A 142 18.70 -18.12 -11.59
C GLU A 142 17.57 -18.97 -11.01
N ALA A 143 16.73 -18.41 -10.15
CA ALA A 143 15.55 -19.10 -9.64
C ALA A 143 14.62 -19.52 -10.79
N HIS A 144 14.38 -18.63 -11.76
CA HIS A 144 13.59 -18.90 -12.95
C HIS A 144 14.22 -20.00 -13.82
N ARG A 145 15.53 -19.95 -14.11
CA ARG A 145 16.25 -20.99 -14.86
C ARG A 145 16.14 -22.39 -14.23
N ARG A 146 16.08 -22.46 -12.90
CA ARG A 146 15.90 -23.71 -12.15
C ARG A 146 14.43 -24.18 -12.05
N GLY A 147 13.47 -23.38 -12.52
CA GLY A 147 12.04 -23.64 -12.29
C GLY A 147 11.63 -23.54 -10.81
N SER A 148 12.38 -22.77 -10.02
CA SER A 148 12.20 -22.63 -8.57
C SER A 148 11.18 -21.54 -8.26
N TYR A 149 9.94 -21.93 -7.99
CA TYR A 149 8.83 -21.02 -7.70
C TYR A 149 8.13 -21.36 -6.39
N VAL A 150 7.56 -20.34 -5.72
CA VAL A 150 6.69 -20.55 -4.54
C VAL A 150 5.23 -20.80 -4.94
N LEU A 151 4.84 -20.43 -6.16
CA LEU A 151 3.50 -20.57 -6.72
C LEU A 151 3.58 -20.88 -8.23
N PRO A 152 2.56 -21.52 -8.83
CA PRO A 152 2.43 -21.60 -10.28
C PRO A 152 2.39 -20.21 -10.92
N PRO A 153 2.85 -20.06 -12.19
CA PRO A 153 2.74 -18.80 -12.91
C PRO A 153 1.28 -18.39 -13.12
N GLN A 154 1.04 -17.08 -13.19
CA GLN A 154 -0.26 -16.48 -13.48
C GLN A 154 -0.20 -15.74 -14.82
N GLU A 155 -1.28 -15.80 -15.60
CA GLU A 155 -1.30 -15.26 -16.96
C GLU A 155 -2.58 -14.48 -17.26
N VAL A 156 -2.44 -13.28 -17.83
CA VAL A 156 -3.54 -12.52 -18.46
C VAL A 156 -3.31 -12.55 -19.96
N ILE A 157 -4.26 -13.15 -20.69
CA ILE A 157 -4.21 -13.27 -22.15
C ILE A 157 -5.45 -12.62 -22.76
N ASP A 158 -5.23 -11.79 -23.77
CA ASP A 158 -6.29 -11.21 -24.60
C ASP A 158 -5.89 -11.22 -26.07
N GLY A 159 -6.63 -11.95 -26.91
CA GLY A 159 -6.28 -12.15 -28.32
C GLY A 159 -4.96 -12.91 -28.54
N ASP A 160 -4.27 -12.61 -29.65
CA ASP A 160 -3.04 -13.29 -30.09
C ASP A 160 -1.88 -12.27 -30.22
N ALA A 161 -1.21 -12.01 -29.09
CA ALA A 161 -0.10 -11.07 -29.03
C ALA A 161 1.05 -11.47 -29.95
N ALA A 162 1.37 -12.77 -30.05
CA ALA A 162 2.47 -13.26 -30.88
C ALA A 162 2.27 -12.94 -32.36
N LYS A 163 1.07 -13.23 -32.89
CA LYS A 163 0.70 -12.91 -34.27
C LYS A 163 0.65 -11.40 -34.52
N ALA A 164 0.09 -10.63 -33.58
CA ALA A 164 -0.01 -9.18 -33.70
C ALA A 164 1.35 -8.49 -33.70
N ILE A 165 2.28 -8.96 -32.86
CA ILE A 165 3.67 -8.48 -32.82
C ILE A 165 4.39 -8.83 -34.13
N ALA A 166 4.29 -10.07 -34.59
CA ALA A 166 4.96 -10.51 -35.81
C ALA A 166 4.48 -9.77 -37.08
N GLY A 167 3.22 -9.33 -37.10
CA GLY A 167 2.63 -8.56 -38.19
C GLY A 167 2.80 -7.04 -38.09
N ALA A 168 3.44 -6.53 -37.03
CA ALA A 168 3.60 -5.09 -36.83
C ALA A 168 4.75 -4.51 -37.67
N PRO A 169 4.63 -3.26 -38.18
CA PRO A 169 5.70 -2.59 -38.90
C PRO A 169 7.00 -2.45 -38.12
N HIS A 170 6.90 -2.21 -36.81
CA HIS A 170 8.05 -2.06 -35.92
C HIS A 170 7.91 -3.02 -34.74
N ILE A 171 8.99 -3.71 -34.42
CA ILE A 171 9.06 -4.65 -33.30
C ILE A 171 10.20 -4.19 -32.39
N LEU A 172 9.85 -3.88 -31.14
CA LEU A 172 10.81 -3.49 -30.11
C LEU A 172 10.80 -4.52 -28.98
N SER A 173 11.92 -4.67 -28.31
CA SER A 173 12.05 -5.58 -27.17
C SER A 173 13.12 -5.09 -26.20
N GLY A 174 12.99 -5.47 -24.94
CA GLY A 174 13.97 -5.15 -23.92
C GLY A 174 13.72 -5.87 -22.61
N THR A 175 14.57 -5.57 -21.65
CA THR A 175 14.48 -6.04 -20.27
C THR A 175 14.59 -4.82 -19.36
N LEU A 176 13.78 -4.77 -18.31
CA LEU A 176 13.84 -3.75 -17.26
C LEU A 176 14.02 -4.44 -15.91
N HIS A 177 15.04 -4.05 -15.15
CA HIS A 177 15.20 -4.45 -13.76
C HIS A 177 14.61 -3.38 -12.84
N MET A 178 13.91 -3.85 -11.81
CA MET A 178 13.24 -3.03 -10.81
C MET A 178 13.59 -3.55 -9.43
N GLY A 179 14.35 -2.78 -8.66
CA GLY A 179 14.69 -3.10 -7.28
C GLY A 179 13.46 -3.10 -6.35
N GLY A 180 13.57 -3.86 -5.26
CA GLY A 180 12.60 -3.85 -4.17
C GLY A 180 12.65 -2.55 -3.34
N GLN A 181 11.91 -2.54 -2.23
CA GLN A 181 11.77 -1.39 -1.33
C GLN A 181 11.44 -1.87 0.09
N ASP A 182 12.10 -1.32 1.11
CA ASP A 182 11.70 -1.50 2.52
C ASP A 182 10.66 -0.45 2.92
N HIS A 183 9.64 -0.85 3.68
CA HIS A 183 8.53 0.03 4.05
C HIS A 183 8.97 1.23 4.87
N PHE A 184 10.02 1.06 5.67
CA PHE A 184 10.59 2.07 6.53
C PHE A 184 9.54 2.85 7.36
N TYR A 185 8.45 2.19 7.78
CA TYR A 185 7.52 2.75 8.75
C TYR A 185 8.30 3.19 9.99
N LEU A 186 8.09 4.41 10.47
CA LEU A 186 8.96 4.98 11.51
C LEU A 186 8.86 4.23 12.84
N GLU A 187 7.66 3.78 13.21
CA GLU A 187 7.45 2.80 14.28
C GLU A 187 7.68 1.39 13.71
N THR A 188 8.76 0.72 14.13
CA THR A 188 9.03 -0.69 13.79
C THR A 188 7.92 -1.64 14.27
N GLN A 189 7.97 -2.90 13.86
CA GLN A 189 7.06 -3.92 14.37
C GLN A 189 7.10 -4.00 15.90
N ILE A 190 5.90 -4.02 16.50
CA ILE A 190 5.72 -4.13 17.94
C ILE A 190 4.39 -4.79 18.28
N ALA A 191 4.41 -5.64 19.31
CA ALA A 191 3.20 -6.14 19.97
C ALA A 191 3.38 -6.16 21.49
N TYR A 192 2.28 -6.00 22.22
CA TYR A 192 2.19 -6.13 23.66
C TYR A 192 1.01 -7.05 24.00
N ALA A 193 1.34 -8.27 24.44
CA ALA A 193 0.38 -9.32 24.76
C ALA A 193 0.18 -9.41 26.28
N ILE A 194 -1.08 -9.46 26.71
CA ILE A 194 -1.51 -9.43 28.11
C ILE A 194 -2.42 -10.65 28.35
N PRO A 195 -2.00 -11.62 29.19
CA PRO A 195 -2.84 -12.76 29.52
C PRO A 195 -3.99 -12.34 30.45
N GLY A 196 -5.17 -12.93 30.22
CA GLY A 196 -6.39 -12.75 31.02
C GLY A 196 -6.82 -14.03 31.75
N GLU A 197 -8.08 -14.09 32.18
CA GLU A 197 -8.63 -15.26 32.87
C GLU A 197 -8.87 -16.41 31.89
N ASN A 198 -8.78 -17.66 32.36
CA ASN A 198 -9.15 -18.85 31.57
C ASN A 198 -8.48 -18.96 30.18
N GLY A 199 -7.26 -18.45 30.04
CA GLY A 199 -6.51 -18.49 28.78
C GLY A 199 -6.83 -17.34 27.81
N GLU A 200 -7.62 -16.35 28.23
CA GLU A 200 -7.83 -15.13 27.46
C GLU A 200 -6.51 -14.42 27.13
N MET A 201 -6.46 -13.76 25.98
CA MET A 201 -5.30 -13.02 25.52
C MET A 201 -5.73 -11.70 24.86
N LEU A 202 -5.34 -10.58 25.46
CA LEU A 202 -5.42 -9.27 24.83
C LEU A 202 -4.08 -8.95 24.16
N VAL A 203 -4.13 -8.60 22.87
CA VAL A 203 -2.94 -8.23 22.10
C VAL A 203 -3.10 -6.82 21.56
N HIS A 204 -2.27 -5.90 22.04
CA HIS A 204 -2.03 -4.64 21.35
C HIS A 204 -1.00 -4.90 20.25
N SER A 205 -1.39 -4.78 18.99
CA SER A 205 -0.51 -5.06 17.85
C SER A 205 -0.45 -3.87 16.91
N SER A 206 0.75 -3.52 16.46
CA SER A 206 0.94 -2.56 15.39
C SER A 206 0.70 -3.28 14.05
N THR A 207 -0.57 -3.47 13.68
CA THR A 207 -1.01 -4.25 12.51
C THR A 207 -2.10 -3.55 11.71
N GLN A 208 -2.11 -3.77 10.39
CA GLN A 208 -3.19 -3.38 9.49
C GLN A 208 -4.33 -4.40 9.45
N HIS A 209 -4.10 -5.62 9.96
CA HIS A 209 -5.05 -6.74 9.89
C HIS A 209 -5.27 -7.38 11.28
N PRO A 210 -6.01 -6.72 12.19
CA PRO A 210 -6.19 -7.21 13.56
C PRO A 210 -6.89 -8.57 13.65
N THR A 211 -7.78 -8.89 12.69
CA THR A 211 -8.42 -10.22 12.62
C THR A 211 -7.43 -11.34 12.28
N GLU A 212 -6.46 -11.09 11.39
CA GLU A 212 -5.45 -12.10 11.09
C GLU A 212 -4.55 -12.35 12.31
N VAL A 213 -4.11 -11.29 13.00
CA VAL A 213 -3.40 -11.41 14.28
C VAL A 213 -4.19 -12.20 15.30
N GLN A 214 -5.49 -11.92 15.47
CA GLN A 214 -6.36 -12.66 16.37
C GLN A 214 -6.38 -14.16 16.04
N HIS A 215 -6.59 -14.51 14.77
CA HIS A 215 -6.70 -15.89 14.33
C HIS A 215 -5.39 -16.65 14.53
N HIS A 216 -4.25 -16.08 14.15
CA HIS A 216 -2.96 -16.75 14.30
C HIS A 216 -2.48 -16.83 15.74
N VAL A 217 -2.73 -15.81 16.58
CA VAL A 217 -2.45 -15.92 18.01
C VAL A 217 -3.29 -17.04 18.63
N ALA A 218 -4.57 -17.16 18.27
CA ALA A 218 -5.41 -18.26 18.72
C ALA A 218 -4.86 -19.61 18.24
N LEU A 219 -4.46 -19.71 16.97
CA LEU A 219 -3.87 -20.90 16.37
C LEU A 219 -2.57 -21.34 17.05
N ILE A 220 -1.65 -20.41 17.32
CA ILE A 220 -0.37 -20.62 18.01
C ILE A 220 -0.61 -21.09 19.44
N LEU A 221 -1.58 -20.50 20.14
CA LEU A 221 -1.87 -20.81 21.53
C LEU A 221 -2.76 -22.07 21.71
N GLY A 222 -3.33 -22.60 20.63
CA GLY A 222 -4.29 -23.71 20.71
C GLY A 222 -5.64 -23.27 21.31
N LEU A 223 -6.02 -22.01 21.09
CA LEU A 223 -7.25 -21.39 21.58
C LEU A 223 -8.27 -21.20 20.46
N HIS A 224 -9.52 -20.96 20.84
CA HIS A 224 -10.51 -20.40 19.92
C HIS A 224 -10.32 -18.90 19.78
N ALA A 225 -10.65 -18.33 18.60
CA ALA A 225 -10.49 -16.91 18.32
C ALA A 225 -11.28 -15.99 19.27
N ASN A 226 -12.34 -16.48 19.90
CA ASN A 226 -13.11 -15.73 20.89
C ASN A 226 -12.37 -15.50 22.23
N ALA A 227 -11.30 -16.25 22.51
CA ALA A 227 -10.44 -16.04 23.67
C ALA A 227 -9.32 -15.03 23.39
N VAL A 228 -9.22 -14.52 22.16
CA VAL A 228 -8.17 -13.58 21.74
C VAL A 228 -8.81 -12.30 21.24
N GLU A 229 -8.38 -11.16 21.79
CA GLU A 229 -8.76 -9.85 21.29
C GLU A 229 -7.52 -9.12 20.75
N CYS A 230 -7.58 -8.62 19.52
CA CYS A 230 -6.55 -7.74 18.98
C CYS A 230 -7.07 -6.30 18.98
N GLN A 231 -6.27 -5.37 19.52
CA GLN A 231 -6.58 -3.94 19.58
C GLN A 231 -5.51 -3.09 18.90
N VAL A 232 -5.95 -2.12 18.09
CA VAL A 232 -5.08 -1.19 17.34
C VAL A 232 -5.62 0.22 17.50
N ARG A 233 -4.91 1.09 18.24
CA ARG A 233 -5.29 2.52 18.32
C ARG A 233 -4.74 3.33 17.17
N ARG A 234 -3.47 3.10 16.82
CA ARG A 234 -2.73 3.74 15.71
C ARG A 234 -1.43 2.98 15.44
N MET A 235 -0.84 3.21 14.27
CA MET A 235 0.49 2.77 13.87
C MET A 235 1.33 3.96 13.40
N GLY A 236 2.64 3.93 13.63
CA GLY A 236 3.61 4.90 13.11
C GLY A 236 4.03 4.57 11.68
N GLY A 237 3.05 4.42 10.79
CA GLY A 237 3.19 3.90 9.43
C GLY A 237 3.03 2.39 9.34
N GLY A 238 2.60 1.90 8.17
CA GLY A 238 2.43 0.47 7.87
C GLY A 238 2.74 0.14 6.41
N PHE A 239 2.08 0.85 5.47
CA PHE A 239 2.39 0.80 4.03
C PHE A 239 2.32 -0.60 3.37
N GLY A 240 1.61 -1.56 3.98
CA GLY A 240 1.53 -2.96 3.56
C GLY A 240 2.42 -3.89 4.38
N GLY A 241 3.54 -3.41 4.91
CA GLY A 241 4.49 -4.24 5.68
C GLY A 241 3.97 -4.66 7.06
N LYS A 242 2.83 -4.13 7.48
CA LYS A 242 2.10 -4.52 8.70
C LYS A 242 0.76 -5.20 8.37
N GLU A 243 0.54 -5.60 7.11
CA GLU A 243 -0.62 -6.38 6.67
C GLU A 243 -0.54 -7.80 7.24
N SER A 244 0.47 -8.58 6.85
CA SER A 244 0.66 -9.96 7.36
C SER A 244 1.77 -10.11 8.39
N GLN A 245 2.86 -9.35 8.25
CA GLN A 245 4.11 -9.59 9.00
C GLN A 245 3.99 -9.34 10.50
N ALA A 246 2.99 -8.56 10.94
CA ALA A 246 2.76 -8.28 12.35
C ALA A 246 2.38 -9.52 13.16
N THR A 247 1.87 -10.56 12.49
CA THR A 247 1.48 -11.84 13.09
C THR A 247 2.64 -12.58 13.74
N ILE A 248 3.84 -12.51 13.15
CA ILE A 248 5.07 -13.11 13.70
C ILE A 248 5.39 -12.50 15.08
N ILE A 249 5.28 -11.17 15.19
CA ILE A 249 5.58 -10.42 16.41
C ILE A 249 4.52 -10.65 17.48
N ALA A 250 3.24 -10.54 17.09
CA ALA A 250 2.11 -10.76 17.99
C ALA A 250 2.07 -12.21 18.51
N GLY A 251 2.28 -13.19 17.63
CA GLY A 251 2.31 -14.61 17.96
C GLY A 251 3.40 -14.97 18.97
N ALA A 252 4.62 -14.46 18.76
CA ALA A 252 5.73 -14.69 19.69
C ALA A 252 5.52 -14.00 21.04
N ALA A 253 5.02 -12.76 21.05
CA ALA A 253 4.70 -12.06 22.30
C ALA A 253 3.61 -12.80 23.09
N ALA A 254 2.56 -13.26 22.41
CA ALA A 254 1.47 -14.02 23.01
C ALA A 254 1.92 -15.38 23.54
N LEU A 255 2.82 -16.08 22.83
CA LEU A 255 3.44 -17.32 23.31
C LEU A 255 4.18 -17.10 24.63
N VAL A 256 5.04 -16.07 24.71
CA VAL A 256 5.76 -15.75 25.95
C VAL A 256 4.78 -15.42 27.07
N ALA A 257 3.75 -14.64 26.78
CA ALA A 257 2.73 -14.27 27.76
C ALA A 257 2.00 -15.50 28.31
N ALA A 258 1.58 -16.42 27.42
CA ALA A 258 0.90 -17.66 27.80
C ALA A 258 1.82 -18.60 28.61
N LYS A 259 3.11 -18.70 28.26
CA LYS A 259 4.07 -19.58 28.97
C LYS A 259 4.47 -19.06 30.34
N THR A 260 4.42 -17.76 30.56
CA THR A 260 4.91 -17.13 31.80
C THR A 260 3.81 -16.63 32.72
N GLY A 261 2.58 -16.49 32.21
CA GLY A 261 1.47 -15.84 32.93
C GLY A 261 1.71 -14.35 33.16
N LYS A 262 2.65 -13.74 32.44
CA LYS A 262 3.02 -12.31 32.57
C LYS A 262 2.82 -11.59 31.23
N PRO A 263 2.49 -10.30 31.24
CA PRO A 263 2.47 -9.51 30.00
C PRO A 263 3.83 -9.54 29.29
N CYS A 264 3.83 -9.54 27.96
CA CYS A 264 5.04 -9.56 27.15
C CYS A 264 5.00 -8.50 26.04
N LYS A 265 5.98 -7.60 26.03
CA LYS A 265 6.21 -6.61 24.97
C LYS A 265 7.35 -7.07 24.07
N LEU A 266 7.13 -7.13 22.76
CA LEU A 266 8.13 -7.46 21.74
C LEU A 266 8.21 -6.34 20.73
N ARG A 267 9.34 -5.62 20.71
CA ARG A 267 9.63 -4.52 19.78
C ARG A 267 10.92 -4.82 19.03
N LEU A 268 10.90 -4.70 17.70
CA LEU A 268 12.10 -4.92 16.89
C LEU A 268 13.01 -3.69 16.86
N LYS A 269 14.34 -3.90 16.81
CA LYS A 269 15.26 -2.83 16.37
C LYS A 269 15.13 -2.71 14.85
N ARG A 270 15.35 -1.51 14.29
CA ARG A 270 15.29 -1.27 12.83
C ARG A 270 16.05 -2.30 12.01
N ARG A 271 17.24 -2.71 12.46
CA ARG A 271 18.04 -3.74 11.78
C ARG A 271 17.31 -5.07 11.67
N ASP A 272 16.74 -5.52 12.79
CA ASP A 272 16.08 -6.83 12.89
C ASP A 272 14.74 -6.81 12.13
N ASP A 273 14.04 -5.68 12.17
CA ASP A 273 12.85 -5.39 11.38
C ASP A 273 13.16 -5.48 9.87
N MET A 274 14.15 -4.73 9.39
CA MET A 274 14.55 -4.76 7.98
C MET A 274 15.11 -6.11 7.53
N ALA A 275 15.77 -6.88 8.40
CA ALA A 275 16.26 -8.21 8.04
C ALA A 275 15.14 -9.27 8.03
N GLY A 276 14.18 -9.18 8.97
CA GLY A 276 13.21 -10.23 9.26
C GLY A 276 11.84 -10.05 8.62
N THR A 277 11.44 -8.84 8.20
CA THR A 277 10.13 -8.60 7.59
C THR A 277 10.21 -8.43 6.08
N GLY A 278 9.12 -8.74 5.38
CA GLY A 278 9.06 -8.64 3.93
C GLY A 278 9.33 -7.25 3.34
N LYS A 279 9.57 -7.21 2.03
CA LYS A 279 9.84 -6.02 1.22
C LYS A 279 8.83 -5.91 0.09
N ARG A 280 8.85 -4.80 -0.66
CA ARG A 280 8.30 -4.77 -2.02
C ARG A 280 9.09 -5.75 -2.89
N HIS A 281 8.37 -6.52 -3.70
CA HIS A 281 8.94 -7.41 -4.69
C HIS A 281 9.81 -6.69 -5.73
N ASP A 282 11.06 -7.15 -5.85
CA ASP A 282 11.92 -6.91 -7.01
C ASP A 282 11.36 -7.61 -8.25
N TYR A 283 11.52 -7.00 -9.42
CA TYR A 283 11.06 -7.54 -10.69
C TYR A 283 12.15 -7.48 -11.77
N VAL A 284 12.19 -8.51 -12.61
CA VAL A 284 12.70 -8.43 -13.99
C VAL A 284 11.51 -8.49 -14.92
N ALA A 285 11.40 -7.54 -15.85
CA ALA A 285 10.38 -7.52 -16.88
C ALA A 285 11.01 -7.67 -18.27
N ASN A 286 10.82 -8.83 -18.89
CA ASN A 286 11.17 -9.08 -20.29
C ASN A 286 9.96 -8.72 -21.15
N TRP A 287 10.14 -7.89 -22.16
CA TRP A 287 9.02 -7.43 -22.98
C TRP A 287 9.34 -7.39 -24.46
N LYS A 288 8.28 -7.57 -25.26
CA LYS A 288 8.28 -7.42 -26.71
C LYS A 288 6.98 -6.77 -27.16
N VAL A 289 7.08 -5.74 -27.98
CA VAL A 289 5.93 -4.96 -28.45
C VAL A 289 5.97 -4.81 -29.97
N GLY A 290 4.79 -4.92 -30.60
CA GLY A 290 4.58 -4.60 -32.00
C GLY A 290 3.78 -3.31 -32.12
N VAL A 291 4.30 -2.34 -32.86
CA VAL A 291 3.70 -1.00 -33.02
C VAL A 291 3.65 -0.57 -34.48
N ASP A 292 2.69 0.29 -34.82
CA ASP A 292 2.67 0.98 -36.09
C ASP A 292 3.58 2.23 -36.10
N SER A 293 3.77 2.85 -37.27
CA SER A 293 4.63 4.03 -37.42
C SER A 293 4.13 5.29 -36.70
N ARG A 294 2.91 5.28 -36.12
CA ARG A 294 2.38 6.36 -35.29
C ARG A 294 2.58 6.06 -33.79
N GLY A 295 3.21 4.95 -33.45
CA GLY A 295 3.40 4.49 -32.08
C GLY A 295 2.18 3.81 -31.47
N ARG A 296 1.16 3.44 -32.26
CA ARG A 296 0.01 2.70 -31.73
C ARG A 296 0.36 1.23 -31.54
N ILE A 297 0.06 0.71 -30.35
CA ILE A 297 0.31 -0.68 -29.97
C ILE A 297 -0.64 -1.61 -30.73
N ARG A 298 -0.08 -2.66 -31.31
CA ARG A 298 -0.81 -3.74 -31.99
C ARG A 298 -0.83 -5.02 -31.17
N GLY A 299 0.29 -5.33 -30.51
CA GLY A 299 0.38 -6.43 -29.56
C GLY A 299 1.51 -6.21 -28.56
N LEU A 300 1.32 -6.71 -27.34
CA LEU A 300 2.29 -6.63 -26.26
C LEU A 300 2.43 -7.99 -25.55
N ASP A 301 3.67 -8.40 -25.35
CA ASP A 301 4.07 -9.56 -24.59
C ASP A 301 5.01 -9.12 -23.47
N VAL A 302 4.67 -9.45 -22.22
CA VAL A 302 5.49 -9.16 -21.03
C VAL A 302 5.58 -10.39 -20.13
N GLU A 303 6.81 -10.77 -19.79
CA GLU A 303 7.13 -11.78 -18.79
C GLU A 303 7.80 -11.14 -17.58
N TYR A 304 7.17 -11.35 -16.42
CA TYR A 304 7.63 -10.84 -15.14
C TYR A 304 8.24 -11.96 -14.29
N LEU A 305 9.45 -11.73 -13.80
CA LEU A 305 10.09 -12.55 -12.77
C LEU A 305 10.06 -11.76 -11.46
N ALA A 306 9.19 -12.15 -10.52
CA ALA A 306 9.05 -11.48 -9.23
C ALA A 306 9.86 -12.21 -8.17
N ARG A 307 10.70 -11.50 -7.40
CA ARG A 307 11.31 -12.06 -6.18
C ARG A 307 10.23 -12.30 -5.13
N ALA A 308 9.82 -13.54 -4.94
CA ALA A 308 8.88 -13.89 -3.88
C ALA A 308 9.56 -14.00 -2.51
N GLY A 309 10.84 -14.39 -2.49
CA GLY A 309 11.53 -14.80 -1.27
C GLY A 309 11.35 -16.29 -1.00
N ASN A 310 11.43 -16.69 0.26
CA ASN A 310 11.41 -18.08 0.67
C ASN A 310 10.02 -18.74 0.60
N LEU A 311 8.97 -17.93 0.80
CA LEU A 311 7.57 -18.33 0.93
C LEU A 311 6.64 -17.41 0.13
N PRO A 312 5.37 -17.78 -0.10
CA PRO A 312 4.47 -17.01 -0.95
C PRO A 312 3.95 -15.71 -0.32
N ASP A 313 3.63 -15.67 0.98
CA ASP A 313 2.93 -14.55 1.63
C ASP A 313 1.82 -13.98 0.71
N LEU A 314 1.87 -12.69 0.35
CA LEU A 314 0.93 -12.00 -0.55
C LEU A 314 1.40 -11.95 -2.02
N THR A 315 2.44 -12.70 -2.40
CA THR A 315 3.04 -12.70 -3.75
C THR A 315 2.03 -13.00 -4.86
N GLY A 316 1.14 -13.98 -4.67
CA GLY A 316 0.13 -14.35 -5.68
C GLY A 316 -0.77 -13.15 -6.05
N PRO A 317 -1.46 -12.55 -5.07
CA PRO A 317 -2.23 -11.33 -5.30
C PRO A 317 -1.42 -10.14 -5.83
N VAL A 318 -0.15 -9.97 -5.42
CA VAL A 318 0.76 -8.93 -5.93
C VAL A 318 0.98 -9.13 -7.44
N ILE A 319 1.31 -10.34 -7.88
CA ILE A 319 1.47 -10.66 -9.31
C ILE A 319 0.16 -10.40 -10.05
N THR A 320 -0.98 -10.88 -9.53
CA THR A 320 -2.29 -10.60 -10.15
C THR A 320 -2.48 -9.11 -10.37
N ARG A 321 -2.18 -8.27 -9.38
CA ARG A 321 -2.31 -6.81 -9.52
C ARG A 321 -1.26 -6.21 -10.46
N THR A 322 -0.05 -6.74 -10.57
CA THR A 322 0.90 -6.35 -11.63
C THR A 322 0.31 -6.60 -13.02
N LEU A 323 -0.22 -7.79 -13.27
CA LEU A 323 -0.77 -8.17 -14.58
C LEU A 323 -1.98 -7.31 -14.97
N THR A 324 -2.85 -6.96 -14.00
CA THR A 324 -4.02 -6.10 -14.25
C THR A 324 -3.72 -4.60 -14.26
N HIS A 325 -2.45 -4.19 -14.11
CA HIS A 325 -2.02 -2.78 -14.22
C HIS A 325 -0.88 -2.58 -15.21
N THR A 326 -0.47 -3.64 -15.92
CA THR A 326 0.51 -3.57 -17.01
C THR A 326 -0.05 -2.77 -18.20
N ASP A 327 -1.37 -2.63 -18.31
CA ASP A 327 -2.02 -1.73 -19.26
C ASP A 327 -1.87 -0.24 -18.90
N ASN A 328 -1.73 0.09 -17.60
CA ASN A 328 -1.88 1.45 -17.07
C ASN A 328 -3.08 2.17 -17.69
N ALA A 329 -2.82 3.20 -18.50
CA ALA A 329 -3.80 4.06 -19.15
C ALA A 329 -4.10 3.63 -20.61
N TYR A 330 -3.46 2.58 -21.11
CA TYR A 330 -3.36 2.28 -22.53
C TYR A 330 -4.21 1.07 -22.93
N HIS A 331 -4.96 1.20 -24.03
CA HIS A 331 -5.63 0.07 -24.65
C HIS A 331 -4.63 -0.81 -25.40
N ILE A 332 -4.60 -2.09 -25.05
CA ILE A 332 -3.69 -3.09 -25.63
C ILE A 332 -4.55 -4.16 -26.32
N PRO A 333 -4.73 -4.11 -27.66
CA PRO A 333 -5.67 -4.98 -28.37
C PRO A 333 -5.35 -6.47 -28.28
N HIS A 334 -4.06 -6.79 -28.19
CA HIS A 334 -3.56 -8.16 -28.07
C HIS A 334 -2.47 -8.21 -26.99
N ALA A 335 -2.73 -8.92 -25.90
CA ALA A 335 -1.90 -8.92 -24.71
C ALA A 335 -1.58 -10.35 -24.26
N ARG A 336 -0.32 -10.57 -23.87
CA ARG A 336 0.10 -11.73 -23.07
C ARG A 336 0.97 -11.23 -21.94
N PHE A 337 0.46 -11.27 -20.71
CA PHE A 337 1.22 -10.93 -19.52
C PHE A 337 1.34 -12.16 -18.63
N ILE A 338 2.57 -12.57 -18.31
CA ILE A 338 2.86 -13.72 -17.44
C ILE A 338 3.69 -13.27 -16.24
N GLY A 339 3.40 -13.82 -15.06
CA GLY A 339 4.16 -13.55 -13.84
C GLY A 339 4.62 -14.83 -13.14
N HIS A 340 5.92 -14.89 -12.82
CA HIS A 340 6.57 -15.99 -12.12
C HIS A 340 6.96 -15.59 -10.69
N ALA A 341 6.46 -16.32 -9.69
CA ALA A 341 6.78 -16.12 -8.28
C ALA A 341 8.10 -16.83 -7.90
N CYS A 342 9.24 -16.22 -8.25
CA CYS A 342 10.56 -16.82 -8.11
C CYS A 342 10.95 -17.03 -6.63
N LYS A 343 11.19 -18.29 -6.26
CA LYS A 343 11.64 -18.67 -4.92
C LYS A 343 13.13 -18.40 -4.76
N THR A 344 13.48 -17.57 -3.79
CA THR A 344 14.87 -17.22 -3.46
C THR A 344 15.10 -17.34 -1.96
N ASN A 345 16.35 -17.50 -1.54
CA ASN A 345 16.75 -17.56 -0.12
C ASN A 345 16.90 -16.15 0.49
N THR A 346 15.85 -15.35 0.33
CA THR A 346 15.65 -14.05 0.98
C THR A 346 14.32 -14.07 1.73
N VAL A 347 14.11 -13.11 2.63
CA VAL A 347 12.83 -12.97 3.33
C VAL A 347 11.67 -12.92 2.33
N SER A 348 10.54 -13.54 2.68
CA SER A 348 9.31 -13.48 1.91
C SER A 348 8.91 -12.02 1.67
N ASN A 349 8.71 -11.63 0.42
CA ASN A 349 8.23 -10.31 0.07
C ASN A 349 6.71 -10.23 0.27
N THR A 350 6.22 -9.04 0.59
CA THR A 350 4.85 -8.84 1.06
C THR A 350 4.18 -7.63 0.39
N ALA A 351 3.01 -7.24 0.87
CA ALA A 351 2.34 -6.02 0.47
C ALA A 351 3.26 -4.80 0.64
N PHE A 352 3.32 -3.94 -0.37
CA PHE A 352 3.78 -2.57 -0.24
C PHE A 352 2.80 -1.69 -1.00
N ARG A 353 2.45 -0.51 -0.49
CA ARG A 353 1.68 0.55 -1.18
C ARG A 353 1.83 0.50 -2.72
N GLY A 354 0.72 0.25 -3.42
CA GLY A 354 0.64 0.03 -4.86
C GLY A 354 0.48 -1.44 -5.27
N PHE A 355 1.03 -2.35 -4.45
CA PHE A 355 0.79 -3.79 -4.47
C PHE A 355 0.99 -4.43 -5.85
N GLY A 356 2.20 -4.36 -6.41
CA GLY A 356 2.50 -4.89 -7.75
C GLY A 356 2.13 -3.97 -8.92
N GLY A 357 1.17 -3.06 -8.71
CA GLY A 357 0.79 -2.02 -9.66
C GLY A 357 1.97 -1.14 -10.13
N PRO A 358 2.85 -0.63 -9.23
CA PRO A 358 4.01 0.16 -9.62
C PRO A 358 4.91 -0.54 -10.64
N GLN A 359 5.19 -1.82 -10.44
CA GLN A 359 6.07 -2.59 -11.31
C GLN A 359 5.47 -2.78 -12.71
N GLY A 360 4.16 -3.06 -12.80
CA GLY A 360 3.45 -3.17 -14.08
C GLY A 360 3.40 -1.83 -14.83
N ILE A 361 3.08 -0.75 -14.10
CA ILE A 361 2.95 0.59 -14.66
C ILE A 361 4.31 1.14 -15.12
N LEU A 362 5.37 0.98 -14.34
CA LEU A 362 6.72 1.37 -14.74
C LEU A 362 7.16 0.64 -16.03
N THR A 363 6.80 -0.64 -16.16
CA THR A 363 7.13 -1.45 -17.33
C THR A 363 6.47 -0.90 -18.60
N ILE A 364 5.17 -0.59 -18.58
CA ILE A 364 4.49 -0.03 -19.75
C ILE A 364 4.91 1.41 -20.05
N GLU A 365 5.17 2.24 -19.03
CA GLU A 365 5.75 3.57 -19.24
C GLU A 365 7.15 3.50 -19.85
N ASN A 366 7.96 2.51 -19.46
CA ASN A 366 9.24 2.24 -20.09
C ASN A 366 9.09 1.88 -21.58
N ILE A 367 8.12 1.03 -21.89
CA ILE A 367 7.82 0.62 -23.27
C ILE A 367 7.34 1.82 -24.10
N ILE A 368 6.41 2.62 -23.58
CA ILE A 368 5.89 3.82 -24.26
C ILE A 368 7.01 4.85 -24.52
N ASP A 369 7.85 5.15 -23.54
CA ASP A 369 8.99 6.06 -23.74
C ASP A 369 9.97 5.51 -24.79
N THR A 370 10.18 4.19 -24.80
CA THR A 370 11.04 3.53 -25.79
C THR A 370 10.45 3.61 -27.20
N ILE A 371 9.15 3.35 -27.36
CA ILE A 371 8.44 3.50 -28.64
C ILE A 371 8.59 4.93 -29.16
N ALA A 372 8.34 5.92 -28.30
CA ALA A 372 8.43 7.31 -28.68
C ALA A 372 9.83 7.68 -29.20
N ARG A 373 10.89 7.24 -28.51
CA ARG A 373 12.26 7.58 -28.88
C ARG A 373 12.74 6.86 -30.12
N GLU A 374 12.50 5.55 -30.22
CA GLU A 374 12.94 4.74 -31.38
C GLU A 374 12.19 5.13 -32.66
N LEU A 375 10.94 5.61 -32.57
CA LEU A 375 10.18 6.16 -33.69
C LEU A 375 10.31 7.67 -33.87
N GLN A 376 11.09 8.35 -33.02
CA GLN A 376 11.27 9.82 -33.03
C GLN A 376 9.95 10.60 -32.96
N LEU A 377 9.03 10.12 -32.12
CA LEU A 377 7.74 10.73 -31.82
C LEU A 377 7.76 11.44 -30.47
N ASP A 378 6.86 12.40 -30.29
CA ASP A 378 6.62 13.00 -28.98
C ASP A 378 6.00 11.96 -28.01
N PRO A 379 6.58 11.74 -26.82
CA PRO A 379 6.08 10.75 -25.86
C PRO A 379 4.63 10.96 -25.45
N ASN A 380 4.18 12.21 -25.31
CA ASN A 380 2.80 12.50 -24.91
C ASN A 380 1.81 12.18 -26.04
N THR A 381 2.23 12.34 -27.29
CA THR A 381 1.48 11.91 -28.48
C THR A 381 1.35 10.39 -28.53
N VAL A 382 2.43 9.64 -28.26
CA VAL A 382 2.39 8.16 -28.19
C VAL A 382 1.51 7.68 -27.03
N ARG A 383 1.50 8.39 -25.90
CA ARG A 383 0.55 8.10 -24.82
C ARG A 383 -0.90 8.30 -25.28
N ALA A 384 -1.21 9.47 -25.81
CA ALA A 384 -2.57 9.86 -26.18
C ALA A 384 -3.20 8.96 -27.24
N ILE A 385 -2.45 8.54 -28.27
CA ILE A 385 -2.97 7.64 -29.33
C ILE A 385 -3.31 6.24 -28.82
N ASN A 386 -2.78 5.86 -27.65
CA ASN A 386 -2.99 4.56 -27.03
C ASN A 386 -3.93 4.61 -25.82
N TYR A 387 -4.42 5.76 -25.36
CA TYR A 387 -5.35 5.79 -24.23
C TYR A 387 -6.60 4.95 -24.49
N TYR A 388 -7.17 4.37 -23.43
CA TYR A 388 -8.53 3.84 -23.49
C TYR A 388 -9.51 4.90 -24.05
N GLY A 389 -10.53 4.47 -24.77
CA GLY A 389 -11.53 5.37 -25.34
C GLY A 389 -12.35 4.72 -26.45
N ASP A 390 -13.35 5.44 -26.96
CA ASP A 390 -14.27 4.91 -27.97
C ASP A 390 -13.57 4.55 -29.29
N GLU A 391 -12.50 5.27 -29.65
CA GLU A 391 -11.74 5.05 -30.89
C GLU A 391 -10.71 3.91 -30.81
N THR A 392 -10.18 3.65 -29.61
CA THR A 392 -9.10 2.68 -29.38
C THR A 392 -9.62 1.36 -28.84
N GLY A 393 -10.64 1.42 -27.99
CA GLY A 393 -11.19 0.33 -27.21
C GLY A 393 -11.29 0.71 -25.73
N ALA A 394 -12.33 0.20 -25.06
CA ALA A 394 -12.66 0.57 -23.67
C ALA A 394 -12.70 -0.66 -22.73
N VAL A 395 -12.10 -1.79 -23.12
CA VAL A 395 -12.08 -3.00 -22.29
C VAL A 395 -10.63 -3.37 -21.98
N THR A 396 -10.34 -3.64 -20.70
CA THR A 396 -9.00 -4.03 -20.28
C THR A 396 -8.63 -5.44 -20.76
N PRO A 397 -7.34 -5.82 -20.80
CA PRO A 397 -6.93 -7.19 -21.12
C PRO A 397 -7.54 -8.26 -20.21
N TYR A 398 -8.00 -7.89 -19.01
CA TYR A 398 -8.67 -8.78 -18.07
C TYR A 398 -10.21 -8.71 -18.15
N GLY A 399 -10.77 -8.04 -19.17
CA GLY A 399 -12.19 -8.05 -19.49
C GLY A 399 -13.06 -7.02 -18.77
N GLN A 400 -12.48 -6.07 -18.02
CA GLN A 400 -13.25 -5.02 -17.35
C GLN A 400 -13.46 -3.82 -18.29
N PRO A 401 -14.71 -3.36 -18.50
CA PRO A 401 -14.95 -2.08 -19.17
C PRO A 401 -14.43 -0.88 -18.36
N VAL A 402 -13.80 0.07 -19.05
CA VAL A 402 -13.33 1.36 -18.52
C VAL A 402 -14.41 2.41 -18.83
N GLU A 403 -15.33 2.59 -17.89
CA GLU A 403 -16.57 3.36 -18.09
C GLU A 403 -16.49 4.82 -17.59
N ASP A 404 -15.45 5.17 -16.82
CA ASP A 404 -15.28 6.46 -16.16
C ASP A 404 -13.98 7.16 -16.56
N ASN A 405 -13.56 6.96 -17.81
CA ASN A 405 -12.27 7.42 -18.32
C ASN A 405 -12.12 8.95 -18.27
N ARG A 406 -11.17 9.43 -17.45
CA ARG A 406 -10.81 10.86 -17.30
C ARG A 406 -9.38 11.18 -17.76
N LEU A 407 -8.74 10.29 -18.52
CA LEU A 407 -7.32 10.44 -18.88
C LEU A 407 -7.03 11.73 -19.65
N ILE A 408 -7.83 12.05 -20.66
CA ILE A 408 -7.65 13.27 -21.47
C ILE A 408 -7.84 14.52 -20.60
N GLU A 409 -8.95 14.58 -19.86
CA GLU A 409 -9.26 15.69 -18.94
C GLU A 409 -8.10 15.98 -17.97
N VAL A 410 -7.60 14.94 -17.28
CA VAL A 410 -6.54 15.08 -16.28
C VAL A 410 -5.20 15.43 -16.92
N THR A 411 -4.85 14.81 -18.04
CA THR A 411 -3.54 15.02 -18.69
C THR A 411 -3.44 16.39 -19.36
N GLU A 412 -4.48 16.85 -20.04
CA GLU A 412 -4.52 18.20 -20.62
C GLU A 412 -4.47 19.26 -19.52
N ALA A 413 -5.24 19.09 -18.45
CA ALA A 413 -5.27 20.03 -17.34
C ALA A 413 -3.93 20.15 -16.60
N VAL A 414 -3.21 19.03 -16.38
CA VAL A 414 -1.88 19.09 -15.75
C VAL A 414 -0.85 19.72 -16.68
N LEU A 415 -0.83 19.34 -17.96
CA LEU A 415 0.10 19.89 -18.96
C LEU A 415 -0.06 21.40 -19.13
N ALA A 416 -1.30 21.89 -19.12
CA ALA A 416 -1.61 23.31 -19.16
C ALA A 416 -1.10 24.02 -17.90
N SER A 417 -1.43 23.52 -16.71
CA SER A 417 -1.02 24.14 -15.45
C SER A 417 0.47 24.08 -15.14
N ALA A 418 1.17 23.12 -15.73
CA ALA A 418 2.59 22.90 -15.54
C ALA A 418 3.44 23.68 -16.54
N ASP A 419 2.82 24.51 -17.41
CA ASP A 419 3.47 25.27 -18.48
C ASP A 419 4.35 24.40 -19.39
N TRP A 420 3.87 23.20 -19.75
CA TRP A 420 4.66 22.16 -20.43
C TRP A 420 5.46 22.67 -21.63
N ARG A 421 4.81 23.42 -22.53
CA ARG A 421 5.45 23.90 -23.77
C ARG A 421 6.57 24.90 -23.50
N LEU A 422 6.36 25.81 -22.54
CA LEU A 422 7.36 26.81 -22.16
C LEU A 422 8.57 26.11 -21.55
N ARG A 423 8.35 25.26 -20.54
CA ARG A 423 9.44 24.54 -19.85
C ARG A 423 10.20 23.60 -20.76
N ARG A 424 9.52 22.93 -21.70
CA ARG A 424 10.20 22.12 -22.72
C ARG A 424 11.20 22.95 -23.52
N ALA A 425 10.77 24.12 -24.04
CA ALA A 425 11.65 25.00 -24.81
C ALA A 425 12.84 25.51 -23.98
N GLU A 426 12.61 25.87 -22.71
CA GLU A 426 13.67 26.29 -21.79
C GLU A 426 14.68 25.18 -21.51
N ILE A 427 14.21 23.95 -21.31
CA ILE A 427 15.05 22.77 -21.06
C ILE A 427 15.87 22.41 -22.30
N ASP A 428 15.29 22.47 -23.49
CA ASP A 428 15.99 22.20 -24.74
C ASP A 428 17.12 23.24 -24.97
N ALA A 429 16.82 24.53 -24.72
CA ALA A 429 17.82 25.60 -24.77
C ALA A 429 18.93 25.41 -23.71
N HIS A 430 18.56 25.05 -22.47
CA HIS A 430 19.50 24.74 -21.40
C HIS A 430 20.42 23.58 -21.79
N ASN A 431 19.85 22.48 -22.29
CA ASN A 431 20.60 21.29 -22.69
C ASN A 431 21.52 21.57 -23.89
N ALA A 432 21.11 22.41 -24.85
CA ALA A 432 21.99 22.81 -25.94
C ALA A 432 23.24 23.55 -25.44
N ALA A 433 23.10 24.35 -24.38
CA ALA A 433 24.20 25.14 -23.79
C ALA A 433 25.02 24.38 -22.72
N ASN A 434 24.48 23.33 -22.10
CA ASN A 434 25.09 22.68 -20.94
C ASN A 434 25.34 21.18 -21.19
N PRO A 435 26.60 20.75 -21.40
CA PRO A 435 26.91 19.35 -21.64
C PRO A 435 26.93 18.50 -20.37
N VAL A 436 27.21 19.12 -19.21
CA VAL A 436 27.43 18.44 -17.92
C VAL A 436 26.13 18.24 -17.16
N ILE A 437 25.39 19.33 -16.89
CA ILE A 437 24.10 19.28 -16.20
C ILE A 437 22.98 19.25 -17.24
N ARG A 438 22.38 18.07 -17.42
CA ARG A 438 21.23 17.89 -18.30
C ARG A 438 19.94 18.02 -17.50
N ARG A 439 18.95 18.68 -18.09
CA ARG A 439 17.58 18.71 -17.56
C ARG A 439 16.68 17.79 -18.38
N GLY A 440 15.68 17.24 -17.72
CA GLY A 440 14.68 16.41 -18.37
C GLY A 440 13.30 16.71 -17.82
N LEU A 441 12.28 16.47 -18.65
CA LEU A 441 10.89 16.75 -18.33
C LEU A 441 10.03 15.58 -18.81
N ALA A 442 9.12 15.10 -17.97
CA ALA A 442 8.22 14.02 -18.35
C ALA A 442 6.82 14.21 -17.76
N MET A 443 5.81 13.76 -18.50
CA MET A 443 4.44 13.61 -18.04
C MET A 443 4.12 12.12 -17.92
N MET A 444 3.45 11.72 -16.85
CA MET A 444 3.00 10.36 -16.64
C MET A 444 1.52 10.35 -16.19
N PRO A 445 0.63 9.66 -16.92
CA PRO A 445 -0.76 9.44 -16.51
C PRO A 445 -0.89 8.16 -15.68
N VAL A 446 -1.94 8.07 -14.86
CA VAL A 446 -2.30 6.83 -14.16
C VAL A 446 -3.79 6.52 -14.30
N LYS A 447 -4.10 5.25 -14.57
CA LYS A 447 -5.41 4.60 -14.29
C LYS A 447 -5.14 3.50 -13.26
N PHE A 448 -5.70 3.62 -12.06
CA PHE A 448 -5.47 2.67 -10.98
C PHE A 448 -6.78 2.04 -10.49
N GLY A 449 -6.87 0.71 -10.52
CA GLY A 449 -8.07 -0.03 -10.13
C GLY A 449 -8.24 -0.13 -8.61
N ILE A 450 -9.43 0.21 -8.09
CA ILE A 450 -9.73 0.16 -6.66
C ILE A 450 -10.62 -1.04 -6.32
N SER A 451 -10.06 -1.90 -5.46
CA SER A 451 -10.65 -3.00 -4.67
C SER A 451 -9.56 -4.05 -4.37
N PHE A 452 -9.82 -4.96 -3.43
CA PHE A 452 -9.06 -6.20 -3.33
C PHE A 452 -9.37 -7.11 -4.52
N ASN A 453 -8.34 -7.73 -5.10
CA ASN A 453 -8.52 -8.75 -6.15
C ASN A 453 -9.31 -9.97 -5.62
N LEU A 454 -9.21 -10.27 -4.32
CA LEU A 454 -10.02 -11.28 -3.65
C LEU A 454 -11.36 -10.68 -3.22
N THR A 455 -12.44 -11.09 -3.88
CA THR A 455 -13.79 -10.51 -3.68
C THR A 455 -14.22 -10.49 -2.22
N SER A 456 -13.98 -11.55 -1.46
CA SER A 456 -14.39 -11.66 -0.06
C SER A 456 -13.74 -10.63 0.88
N LEU A 457 -12.61 -10.03 0.52
CA LEU A 457 -11.99 -8.98 1.34
C LEU A 457 -12.64 -7.61 1.16
N ASN A 458 -13.53 -7.44 0.18
CA ASN A 458 -14.20 -6.17 -0.09
C ASN A 458 -15.46 -6.00 0.78
N GLN A 459 -15.27 -6.09 2.10
CA GLN A 459 -16.32 -5.90 3.09
C GLN A 459 -15.79 -5.19 4.35
N ALA A 460 -16.67 -4.53 5.08
CA ALA A 460 -16.35 -3.95 6.40
C ALA A 460 -17.56 -3.91 7.32
N GLY A 461 -17.26 -3.82 8.62
CA GLY A 461 -18.22 -3.57 9.69
C GLY A 461 -17.91 -2.28 10.46
N ALA A 462 -18.94 -1.72 11.07
CA ALA A 462 -18.85 -0.61 12.02
C ALA A 462 -19.84 -0.79 13.17
N LEU A 463 -19.54 -0.24 14.34
CA LEU A 463 -20.40 -0.21 15.50
C LEU A 463 -20.55 1.24 15.97
N VAL A 464 -21.80 1.72 16.01
CA VAL A 464 -22.15 3.09 16.42
C VAL A 464 -23.08 3.04 17.61
N HIS A 465 -22.81 3.88 18.61
CA HIS A 465 -23.71 4.11 19.75
C HIS A 465 -23.99 5.61 19.89
N VAL A 466 -25.24 5.97 20.19
CA VAL A 466 -25.63 7.31 20.63
C VAL A 466 -26.00 7.23 22.11
N TYR A 467 -25.27 7.95 22.96
CA TYR A 467 -25.53 8.03 24.40
C TYR A 467 -26.62 9.06 24.72
N LEU A 468 -27.11 9.03 25.96
CA LEU A 468 -28.25 9.85 26.41
C LEU A 468 -27.94 11.35 26.49
N ASP A 469 -26.66 11.72 26.54
CA ASP A 469 -26.20 13.10 26.44
C ASP A 469 -26.03 13.56 24.97
N GLY A 470 -26.29 12.68 24.00
CA GLY A 470 -26.12 12.91 22.58
C GLY A 470 -24.71 12.63 22.07
N SER A 471 -23.75 12.28 22.92
CA SER A 471 -22.41 11.89 22.49
C SER A 471 -22.44 10.57 21.72
N ILE A 472 -21.56 10.44 20.74
CA ILE A 472 -21.56 9.33 19.78
C ILE A 472 -20.25 8.56 19.90
N PHE A 473 -20.36 7.26 20.12
CA PHE A 473 -19.23 6.35 20.07
C PHE A 473 -19.17 5.67 18.70
N LEU A 474 -17.96 5.63 18.12
CA LEU A 474 -17.69 4.99 16.84
C LEU A 474 -16.56 3.96 16.98
N ASN A 475 -16.80 2.78 16.44
CA ASN A 475 -15.78 1.75 16.17
C ASN A 475 -15.98 1.22 14.75
N HIS A 476 -14.90 0.85 14.06
CA HIS A 476 -14.96 0.20 12.75
C HIS A 476 -13.74 -0.70 12.54
N GLY A 477 -13.80 -1.58 11.54
CA GLY A 477 -12.75 -2.57 11.29
C GLY A 477 -11.42 -2.01 10.75
N GLY A 478 -11.44 -0.86 10.08
CA GLY A 478 -10.23 -0.21 9.58
C GLY A 478 -9.33 0.36 10.68
N THR A 479 -8.03 0.46 10.43
CA THR A 479 -6.99 0.91 11.37
C THR A 479 -6.36 2.24 10.97
N GLU A 480 -5.90 3.03 11.94
CA GLU A 480 -5.21 4.31 11.72
C GLU A 480 -3.69 4.09 11.61
N MET A 481 -3.08 4.54 10.52
CA MET A 481 -1.63 4.48 10.27
C MET A 481 -1.07 5.81 9.74
N GLY A 482 -1.80 6.92 9.94
CA GLY A 482 -1.46 8.27 9.52
C GLY A 482 -2.22 8.76 8.30
N GLN A 483 -3.03 7.90 7.67
CA GLN A 483 -3.86 8.23 6.51
C GLN A 483 -5.16 8.95 6.88
N GLY A 484 -5.42 9.16 8.17
CA GLY A 484 -6.58 9.90 8.65
C GLY A 484 -7.90 9.18 8.38
N LEU A 485 -7.88 7.85 8.42
CA LEU A 485 -9.08 7.04 8.25
C LEU A 485 -10.09 7.35 9.35
N PHE A 486 -9.62 7.48 10.59
CA PHE A 486 -10.48 7.64 11.75
C PHE A 486 -11.29 8.94 11.68
N VAL A 487 -10.64 10.06 11.35
CA VAL A 487 -11.34 11.34 11.20
C VAL A 487 -12.27 11.35 9.99
N LYS A 488 -11.90 10.70 8.87
CA LYS A 488 -12.79 10.58 7.69
C LYS A 488 -14.09 9.84 8.03
N VAL A 489 -14.02 8.72 8.75
CA VAL A 489 -15.23 7.96 9.13
C VAL A 489 -16.02 8.72 10.21
N ALA A 490 -15.36 9.42 11.12
CA ALA A 490 -16.04 10.30 12.08
C ALA A 490 -16.80 11.44 11.37
N GLN A 491 -16.22 12.06 10.34
CA GLN A 491 -16.90 13.06 9.50
C GLN A 491 -18.14 12.47 8.83
N VAL A 492 -18.07 11.22 8.33
CA VAL A 492 -19.23 10.54 7.75
C VAL A 492 -20.37 10.41 8.77
N VAL A 493 -20.06 9.98 10.00
CA VAL A 493 -21.08 9.82 11.05
C VAL A 493 -21.65 11.17 11.48
N ALA A 494 -20.81 12.18 11.69
CA ALA A 494 -21.22 13.54 12.03
C ALA A 494 -22.13 14.14 10.96
N GLU A 495 -21.80 13.95 9.68
CA GLU A 495 -22.61 14.38 8.54
C GLU A 495 -23.97 13.67 8.49
N VAL A 496 -24.02 12.36 8.76
CA VAL A 496 -25.31 11.64 8.82
C VAL A 496 -26.21 12.23 9.89
N PHE A 497 -25.70 12.45 11.10
CA PHE A 497 -26.50 13.00 12.21
C PHE A 497 -26.67 14.52 12.18
N GLN A 498 -25.92 15.24 11.32
CA GLN A 498 -25.84 16.70 11.28
C GLN A 498 -25.50 17.31 12.65
N VAL A 499 -24.47 16.74 13.29
CA VAL A 499 -23.89 17.20 14.57
C VAL A 499 -22.46 17.66 14.36
N GLU A 500 -21.93 18.41 15.33
CA GLU A 500 -20.51 18.77 15.34
C GLU A 500 -19.61 17.53 15.46
N LEU A 501 -18.42 17.60 14.86
CA LEU A 501 -17.49 16.46 14.81
C LEU A 501 -17.01 16.03 16.21
N ASP A 502 -16.91 16.96 17.16
CA ASP A 502 -16.49 16.71 18.55
C ASP A 502 -17.47 15.82 19.33
N MET A 503 -18.72 15.74 18.88
CA MET A 503 -19.71 14.80 19.40
C MET A 503 -19.40 13.34 19.03
N VAL A 504 -18.52 13.11 18.04
CA VAL A 504 -18.16 11.76 17.58
C VAL A 504 -16.79 11.34 18.15
N ARG A 505 -16.81 10.42 19.11
CA ARG A 505 -15.61 9.80 19.67
C ARG A 505 -15.31 8.47 18.98
N ILE A 506 -14.24 8.44 18.19
CA ILE A 506 -13.70 7.20 17.64
C ILE A 506 -12.79 6.49 18.66
N SER A 507 -12.98 5.17 18.77
CA SER A 507 -12.19 4.28 19.63
C SER A 507 -11.05 3.59 18.88
N SER A 508 -10.22 2.79 19.57
CA SER A 508 -9.31 1.85 18.92
C SER A 508 -10.09 0.78 18.15
N THR A 509 -9.57 0.38 17.00
CA THR A 509 -10.04 -0.81 16.29
C THR A 509 -9.86 -2.03 17.19
N ALA A 510 -10.89 -2.86 17.35
CA ALA A 510 -10.87 -3.99 18.25
C ALA A 510 -11.71 -5.15 17.71
N THR A 511 -11.14 -6.35 17.65
CA THR A 511 -11.83 -7.54 17.11
C THR A 511 -13.03 -7.96 17.97
N GLY A 512 -13.04 -7.62 19.26
CA GLY A 512 -14.18 -7.84 20.15
C GLY A 512 -15.39 -6.92 19.87
N LYS A 513 -15.22 -5.85 19.09
CA LYS A 513 -16.29 -4.91 18.70
C LYS A 513 -16.74 -5.12 17.27
N VAL A 514 -15.78 -5.26 16.35
CA VAL A 514 -16.04 -5.57 14.94
C VAL A 514 -15.18 -6.78 14.57
N PRO A 515 -15.78 -7.98 14.46
CA PRO A 515 -15.06 -9.21 14.11
C PRO A 515 -14.86 -9.33 12.59
N ASN A 516 -14.04 -10.31 12.18
CA ASN A 516 -13.90 -10.74 10.78
C ASN A 516 -13.58 -9.59 9.81
N THR A 517 -12.71 -8.69 10.23
CA THR A 517 -12.31 -7.52 9.45
C THR A 517 -11.35 -7.92 8.34
N SER A 518 -11.50 -7.29 7.18
CA SER A 518 -10.44 -7.28 6.16
C SER A 518 -9.27 -6.41 6.61
N ALA A 519 -8.10 -6.64 6.02
CA ALA A 519 -6.96 -5.77 6.20
C ALA A 519 -7.30 -4.32 5.80
N THR A 520 -6.69 -3.35 6.50
CA THR A 520 -6.69 -1.95 6.06
C THR A 520 -5.66 -1.80 4.92
N ALA A 521 -6.06 -2.16 3.71
CA ALA A 521 -5.22 -2.17 2.50
C ALA A 521 -6.06 -1.87 1.24
N ALA A 522 -5.47 -2.08 0.04
CA ALA A 522 -6.09 -1.87 -1.28
C ALA A 522 -6.72 -0.48 -1.52
N SER A 523 -6.32 0.51 -0.71
CA SER A 523 -6.89 1.87 -0.65
C SER A 523 -8.38 1.95 -0.34
N THR A 524 -9.06 0.86 0.02
CA THR A 524 -10.51 0.81 0.23
C THR A 524 -10.95 1.17 1.65
N GLY A 525 -10.01 1.48 2.54
CA GLY A 525 -10.28 1.70 3.97
C GLY A 525 -11.40 2.71 4.23
N SER A 526 -11.36 3.88 3.60
CA SER A 526 -12.40 4.91 3.74
C SER A 526 -13.73 4.51 3.09
N ASP A 527 -13.69 3.89 1.91
CA ASP A 527 -14.90 3.44 1.20
C ASP A 527 -15.67 2.41 2.03
N LEU A 528 -15.00 1.34 2.46
CA LEU A 528 -15.63 0.23 3.15
C LEU A 528 -16.11 0.64 4.55
N ASN A 529 -15.23 1.21 5.37
CA ASN A 529 -15.56 1.57 6.75
C ASN A 529 -16.48 2.79 6.82
N GLY A 530 -16.32 3.74 5.90
CA GLY A 530 -17.24 4.87 5.74
C GLY A 530 -18.64 4.41 5.36
N MET A 531 -18.79 3.48 4.41
CA MET A 531 -20.12 2.93 4.06
C MET A 531 -20.73 2.11 5.19
N ALA A 532 -19.94 1.31 5.92
CA ALA A 532 -20.43 0.57 7.06
C ALA A 532 -20.94 1.51 8.18
N ALA A 533 -20.18 2.55 8.51
CA ALA A 533 -20.57 3.55 9.50
C ALA A 533 -21.77 4.40 9.04
N PHE A 534 -21.81 4.78 7.75
CA PHE A 534 -22.95 5.48 7.15
C PHE A 534 -24.25 4.69 7.33
N LYS A 535 -24.22 3.37 7.05
CA LYS A 535 -25.38 2.49 7.24
C LYS A 535 -25.82 2.39 8.71
N ALA A 536 -24.87 2.19 9.63
CA ALA A 536 -25.16 2.14 11.06
C ALA A 536 -25.80 3.46 11.56
N ALA A 537 -25.18 4.60 11.24
CA ALA A 537 -25.66 5.91 11.63
C ALA A 537 -27.05 6.22 11.01
N THR A 538 -27.26 5.86 9.75
CA THR A 538 -28.55 6.07 9.05
C THR A 538 -29.67 5.27 9.69
N ALA A 539 -29.41 4.01 10.09
CA ALA A 539 -30.41 3.19 10.76
C ALA A 539 -30.77 3.73 12.16
N ILE A 540 -29.79 4.21 12.93
CA ILE A 540 -30.05 4.90 14.21
C ILE A 540 -30.87 6.18 13.96
N LYS A 541 -30.46 7.00 12.98
CA LYS A 541 -31.15 8.23 12.62
C LYS A 541 -32.60 7.98 12.24
N ALA A 542 -32.88 6.94 11.45
CA ALA A 542 -34.26 6.57 11.09
C ALA A 542 -35.13 6.29 12.33
N ARG A 543 -34.61 5.51 13.29
CA ARG A 543 -35.31 5.27 14.57
C ARG A 543 -35.54 6.55 15.38
N MET A 544 -34.54 7.43 15.43
CA MET A 544 -34.66 8.73 16.10
C MET A 544 -35.65 9.66 15.39
N THR A 545 -35.69 9.64 14.05
CA THR A 545 -36.64 10.41 13.25
C THR A 545 -38.08 10.01 13.53
N ALA A 546 -38.37 8.72 13.64
CA ALA A 546 -39.70 8.24 14.02
C ALA A 546 -40.12 8.76 15.40
N VAL A 547 -39.21 8.77 16.38
CA VAL A 547 -39.46 9.32 17.72
C VAL A 547 -39.71 10.83 17.68
N ALA A 548 -38.93 11.57 16.88
CA ALA A 548 -39.09 13.01 16.71
C ALA A 548 -40.42 13.35 16.01
N ALA A 549 -40.78 12.62 14.96
CA ALA A 549 -42.04 12.78 14.24
C ALA A 549 -43.26 12.60 15.16
N GLU A 550 -43.23 11.57 16.01
CA GLU A 550 -44.27 11.35 17.03
C GLU A 550 -44.29 12.47 18.08
N HIS A 551 -43.12 12.94 18.54
CA HIS A 551 -43.01 14.02 19.52
C HIS A 551 -43.62 15.34 19.01
N PHE A 552 -43.34 15.70 17.77
CA PHE A 552 -43.83 16.93 17.14
C PHE A 552 -45.21 16.77 16.48
N GLY A 553 -45.76 15.56 16.39
CA GLY A 553 -47.04 15.30 15.73
C GLY A 553 -47.02 15.53 14.22
N VAL A 554 -45.87 15.32 13.56
CA VAL A 554 -45.67 15.53 12.11
C VAL A 554 -45.29 14.24 11.40
N GLN A 555 -45.23 14.27 10.07
CA GLN A 555 -44.68 13.15 9.27
C GLN A 555 -43.15 13.12 9.36
N GLU A 556 -42.53 11.94 9.26
CA GLU A 556 -41.06 11.79 9.31
C GLU A 556 -40.33 12.65 8.26
N ALA A 557 -40.93 12.84 7.08
CA ALA A 557 -40.37 13.66 6.02
C ALA A 557 -40.27 15.16 6.37
N ALA A 558 -41.00 15.64 7.38
CA ALA A 558 -40.92 17.00 7.88
C ALA A 558 -39.79 17.21 8.90
N ILE A 559 -39.16 16.13 9.37
CA ILE A 559 -38.08 16.20 10.35
C ILE A 559 -36.76 16.55 9.67
N VAL A 560 -36.14 17.62 10.13
CA VAL A 560 -34.85 18.11 9.61
C VAL A 560 -33.81 18.10 10.71
N TYR A 561 -32.68 17.44 10.46
CA TYR A 561 -31.51 17.52 11.32
C TYR A 561 -30.58 18.59 10.77
N ARG A 562 -30.16 19.53 11.61
CA ARG A 562 -29.15 20.56 11.28
C ARG A 562 -28.57 21.13 12.55
N GLU A 563 -27.29 21.51 12.53
CA GLU A 563 -26.63 22.25 13.60
C GLU A 563 -26.81 21.61 15.01
N GLY A 564 -26.72 20.28 15.09
CA GLY A 564 -26.88 19.54 16.35
C GLY A 564 -28.31 19.51 16.90
N ARG A 565 -29.30 19.92 16.12
CA ARG A 565 -30.71 20.00 16.49
C ARG A 565 -31.60 19.25 15.50
N VAL A 566 -32.78 18.86 15.99
CA VAL A 566 -33.83 18.20 15.23
C VAL A 566 -35.05 19.11 15.22
N HIS A 567 -35.49 19.47 14.02
CA HIS A 567 -36.52 20.47 13.76
C HIS A 567 -37.78 19.86 13.16
N ALA A 568 -38.92 20.44 13.53
CA ALA A 568 -40.20 20.31 12.83
C ALA A 568 -40.80 21.72 12.72
N ASP A 569 -40.77 22.31 11.52
CA ASP A 569 -41.14 23.71 11.28
C ASP A 569 -40.41 24.69 12.24
N ASN A 570 -41.14 25.43 13.08
CA ASN A 570 -40.59 26.40 14.03
C ASN A 570 -40.20 25.80 15.40
N GLU A 571 -40.43 24.50 15.61
CA GLU A 571 -40.07 23.80 16.84
C GLU A 571 -38.74 23.04 16.67
N SER A 572 -37.98 22.90 17.75
CA SER A 572 -36.76 22.10 17.73
C SER A 572 -36.36 21.59 19.11
N ILE A 573 -35.71 20.42 19.10
CA ILE A 573 -35.06 19.81 20.26
C ILE A 573 -33.59 19.55 19.92
N SER A 574 -32.72 19.53 20.92
CA SER A 574 -31.33 19.12 20.71
C SER A 574 -31.25 17.62 20.38
N PHE A 575 -30.16 17.23 19.71
CA PHE A 575 -29.88 15.83 19.43
C PHE A 575 -29.84 14.96 20.70
N GLY A 576 -29.27 15.48 21.79
CA GLY A 576 -29.22 14.80 23.09
C GLY A 576 -30.60 14.64 23.75
N GLU A 577 -31.47 15.66 23.67
CA GLU A 577 -32.86 15.54 24.14
C GLU A 577 -33.61 14.45 23.37
N LEU A 578 -33.45 14.39 22.05
CA LEU A 578 -34.04 13.32 21.24
C LEU A 578 -33.48 11.93 21.60
N ALA A 579 -32.17 11.82 21.84
CA ALA A 579 -31.56 10.56 22.28
C ALA A 579 -32.15 10.08 23.61
N LYS A 580 -32.28 10.98 24.59
CA LYS A 580 -32.93 10.68 25.88
C LYS A 580 -34.40 10.28 25.70
N MET A 581 -35.14 10.97 24.84
CA MET A 581 -36.54 10.62 24.53
C MET A 581 -36.65 9.24 23.88
N ALA A 582 -35.80 8.93 22.90
CA ALA A 582 -35.76 7.63 22.24
C ALA A 582 -35.50 6.50 23.25
N TRP A 583 -34.55 6.70 24.18
CA TRP A 583 -34.28 5.74 25.25
C TRP A 583 -35.46 5.56 26.21
N LEU A 584 -36.14 6.64 26.62
CA LEU A 584 -37.35 6.54 27.46
C LEU A 584 -38.48 5.75 26.77
N LYS A 585 -38.53 5.79 25.43
CA LYS A 585 -39.44 4.98 24.62
C LYS A 585 -38.91 3.56 24.33
N ARG A 586 -37.77 3.17 24.91
CA ARG A 586 -37.08 1.87 24.71
C ARG A 586 -36.66 1.63 23.25
N VAL A 587 -36.33 2.70 22.53
CA VAL A 587 -35.79 2.63 21.18
C VAL A 587 -34.29 2.43 21.23
N GLN A 588 -33.78 1.46 20.46
CA GLN A 588 -32.37 1.11 20.43
C GLN A 588 -31.53 2.20 19.74
N LEU A 589 -30.49 2.68 20.45
CA LEU A 589 -29.54 3.70 19.98
C LEU A 589 -28.13 3.12 19.72
N SER A 590 -28.06 1.84 19.40
CA SER A 590 -26.85 1.13 19.02
C SER A 590 -27.09 0.37 17.73
N GLU A 591 -26.15 0.40 16.80
CA GLU A 591 -26.27 -0.33 15.54
C GLU A 591 -24.92 -0.84 15.03
N ALA A 592 -24.93 -2.08 14.56
CA ALA A 592 -23.83 -2.65 13.78
C ALA A 592 -24.13 -2.48 12.29
N GLY A 593 -23.27 -1.76 11.58
CA GLY A 593 -23.36 -1.55 10.13
C GLY A 593 -22.47 -2.53 9.38
N HIS A 594 -22.90 -2.92 8.17
CA HIS A 594 -22.13 -3.78 7.28
C HIS A 594 -22.20 -3.31 5.83
N TYR A 595 -21.07 -3.35 5.14
CA TYR A 595 -20.96 -3.06 3.72
C TYR A 595 -20.14 -4.13 3.01
N ALA A 596 -20.61 -4.53 1.83
CA ALA A 596 -19.89 -5.36 0.88
C ALA A 596 -19.95 -4.66 -0.48
N THR A 597 -18.79 -4.53 -1.15
CA THR A 597 -18.70 -3.81 -2.41
C THR A 597 -19.48 -4.54 -3.51
N PRO A 598 -20.42 -3.88 -4.20
CA PRO A 598 -21.20 -4.51 -5.26
C PRO A 598 -20.42 -4.59 -6.58
N LYS A 599 -21.00 -5.30 -7.57
CA LYS A 599 -20.55 -5.43 -8.99
C LYS A 599 -19.22 -6.16 -9.23
N ILE A 600 -18.36 -6.25 -8.23
CA ILE A 600 -17.05 -6.90 -8.37
C ILE A 600 -17.17 -8.42 -8.47
N HIS A 601 -16.35 -9.02 -9.33
CA HIS A 601 -16.19 -10.47 -9.47
C HIS A 601 -14.86 -10.76 -10.18
N TRP A 602 -14.20 -11.86 -9.81
CA TRP A 602 -12.91 -12.24 -10.37
C TRP A 602 -12.82 -13.75 -10.52
N ASP A 603 -12.50 -14.23 -11.73
CA ASP A 603 -12.17 -15.64 -11.96
C ASP A 603 -10.64 -15.78 -12.00
N GLY A 604 -10.07 -16.29 -10.90
CA GLY A 604 -8.63 -16.51 -10.78
C GLY A 604 -8.06 -17.62 -11.68
N LYS A 605 -8.90 -18.44 -12.33
CA LYS A 605 -8.43 -19.46 -13.29
C LYS A 605 -8.26 -18.88 -14.69
N THR A 606 -9.24 -18.10 -15.14
CA THR A 606 -9.19 -17.45 -16.46
C THR A 606 -8.51 -16.09 -16.42
N MET A 607 -8.29 -15.53 -15.22
CA MET A 607 -7.77 -14.18 -14.98
C MET A 607 -8.59 -13.10 -15.71
N LYS A 608 -9.92 -13.29 -15.70
CA LYS A 608 -10.90 -12.37 -16.30
C LYS A 608 -11.96 -11.96 -15.26
N GLY A 609 -12.55 -10.78 -15.45
CA GLY A 609 -13.70 -10.30 -14.68
C GLY A 609 -13.69 -8.80 -14.43
N ARG A 610 -14.43 -8.37 -13.40
CA ARG A 610 -14.45 -7.00 -12.87
C ARG A 610 -13.84 -6.98 -11.46
N PRO A 611 -12.49 -7.04 -11.33
CA PRO A 611 -11.84 -7.04 -10.01
C PRO A 611 -11.97 -5.68 -9.30
N PHE A 612 -12.16 -4.58 -10.03
CA PHE A 612 -12.19 -3.23 -9.46
C PHE A 612 -13.59 -2.60 -9.50
N PHE A 613 -13.96 -1.92 -8.43
CA PHE A 613 -15.26 -1.25 -8.35
C PHE A 613 -15.31 -0.02 -9.27
N TYR A 614 -14.26 0.80 -9.21
CA TYR A 614 -13.99 1.96 -10.07
C TYR A 614 -12.48 2.14 -10.26
N PHE A 615 -12.08 3.13 -11.07
CA PHE A 615 -10.69 3.52 -11.26
C PHE A 615 -10.44 4.92 -10.71
N THR A 616 -9.25 5.13 -10.14
CA THR A 616 -8.72 6.45 -9.80
C THR A 616 -7.78 6.91 -10.92
N TYR A 617 -7.91 8.18 -11.32
CA TYR A 617 -7.10 8.78 -12.39
C TYR A 617 -6.20 9.88 -11.83
N GLY A 618 -5.06 10.10 -12.47
CA GLY A 618 -4.13 11.16 -12.09
C GLY A 618 -3.09 11.39 -13.19
N ALA A 619 -2.37 12.49 -13.09
CA ALA A 619 -1.17 12.72 -13.90
C ALA A 619 -0.17 13.61 -13.16
N ALA A 620 1.11 13.41 -13.47
CA ALA A 620 2.20 14.25 -12.96
C ALA A 620 3.10 14.73 -14.09
N VAL A 621 3.53 15.99 -14.00
CA VAL A 621 4.61 16.56 -14.81
C VAL A 621 5.80 16.83 -13.89
N THR A 622 6.97 16.32 -14.25
CA THR A 622 8.16 16.43 -13.41
C THR A 622 9.36 16.87 -14.20
N GLU A 623 10.13 17.79 -13.62
CA GLU A 623 11.43 18.23 -14.12
C GLU A 623 12.55 17.84 -13.17
N VAL A 624 13.64 17.36 -13.74
CA VAL A 624 14.84 16.95 -13.02
C VAL A 624 16.08 17.58 -13.60
N ALA A 625 17.14 17.65 -12.80
CA ALA A 625 18.51 17.85 -13.26
C ALA A 625 19.32 16.56 -13.02
N VAL A 626 20.21 16.25 -13.95
CA VAL A 626 21.15 15.12 -13.92
C VAL A 626 22.56 15.63 -14.15
N ASP A 627 23.46 15.34 -13.22
CA ASP A 627 24.90 15.52 -13.42
C ASP A 627 25.47 14.31 -14.17
N THR A 628 25.93 14.54 -15.41
CA THR A 628 26.43 13.47 -16.28
C THR A 628 27.87 13.00 -15.95
N LEU A 629 28.52 13.58 -14.94
CA LEU A 629 29.83 13.19 -14.44
C LEU A 629 29.71 12.33 -13.17
N THR A 630 28.77 12.66 -12.28
CA THR A 630 28.59 11.95 -11.00
C THR A 630 27.39 10.99 -11.00
N GLY A 631 26.43 11.21 -11.88
CA GLY A 631 25.14 10.51 -11.89
C GLY A 631 24.14 11.07 -10.87
N GLU A 632 24.52 12.04 -10.04
CA GLU A 632 23.60 12.66 -9.08
C GLU A 632 22.41 13.31 -9.79
N THR A 633 21.23 13.17 -9.19
CA THR A 633 19.99 13.73 -9.72
C THR A 633 19.31 14.62 -8.68
N ARG A 634 18.50 15.56 -9.17
CA ARG A 634 17.66 16.38 -8.32
C ARG A 634 16.30 16.60 -8.98
N CYS A 635 15.23 16.33 -8.25
CA CYS A 635 13.89 16.74 -8.67
C CYS A 635 13.73 18.25 -8.44
N LEU A 636 13.50 19.00 -9.51
CA LEU A 636 13.41 20.47 -9.46
C LEU A 636 11.98 20.93 -9.25
N ARG A 637 11.03 20.28 -9.93
CA ARG A 637 9.61 20.64 -9.87
C ARG A 637 8.74 19.44 -10.16
N ALA A 638 7.63 19.33 -9.43
CA ALA A 638 6.56 18.38 -9.72
C ALA A 638 5.19 19.07 -9.68
N ASP A 639 4.39 18.88 -10.72
CA ASP A 639 3.02 19.34 -10.84
C ASP A 639 2.10 18.11 -10.93
N ILE A 640 1.20 17.94 -9.97
CA ILE A 640 0.34 16.76 -9.82
C ILE A 640 -1.13 17.18 -9.86
N LEU A 641 -1.92 16.44 -10.64
CA LEU A 641 -3.38 16.53 -10.64
C LEU A 641 -3.97 15.14 -10.42
N GLN A 642 -4.88 15.02 -9.44
CA GLN A 642 -5.44 13.75 -9.03
C GLN A 642 -6.97 13.79 -8.94
N ASP A 643 -7.64 12.80 -9.54
CA ASP A 643 -9.08 12.55 -9.34
C ASP A 643 -9.31 11.83 -8.01
N VAL A 644 -9.93 12.52 -7.05
CA VAL A 644 -10.28 11.99 -5.73
C VAL A 644 -11.80 11.81 -5.55
N GLY A 645 -12.59 11.92 -6.62
CA GLY A 645 -14.03 11.99 -6.48
C GLY A 645 -14.47 13.30 -5.83
N SER A 646 -15.53 13.21 -5.03
CA SER A 646 -15.90 14.23 -4.04
C SER A 646 -15.18 13.92 -2.72
N PRO A 647 -14.08 14.62 -2.37
CA PRO A 647 -13.24 14.24 -1.24
C PRO A 647 -14.01 14.22 0.08
N LEU A 648 -13.72 13.24 0.94
CA LEU A 648 -14.23 13.26 2.32
C LEU A 648 -13.52 14.33 3.15
N ASN A 649 -12.22 14.48 2.93
CA ASN A 649 -11.38 15.45 3.60
C ASN A 649 -10.21 15.85 2.69
N PRO A 650 -10.30 17.00 1.99
CA PRO A 650 -9.30 17.40 1.01
C PRO A 650 -7.92 17.66 1.61
N ALA A 651 -7.82 18.09 2.87
CA ALA A 651 -6.53 18.32 3.52
C ALA A 651 -5.74 17.00 3.71
N ILE A 652 -6.45 15.93 4.08
CA ILE A 652 -5.85 14.60 4.23
C ILE A 652 -5.54 13.99 2.86
N ASP A 653 -6.42 14.17 1.88
CA ASP A 653 -6.23 13.65 0.52
C ASP A 653 -5.00 14.29 -0.15
N LEU A 654 -4.79 15.59 0.01
CA LEU A 654 -3.57 16.28 -0.46
C LEU A 654 -2.30 15.68 0.17
N GLY A 655 -2.27 15.50 1.50
CA GLY A 655 -1.14 14.89 2.18
C GLY A 655 -0.88 13.43 1.76
N GLN A 656 -1.93 12.68 1.42
CA GLN A 656 -1.78 11.33 0.85
C GLN A 656 -1.12 11.36 -0.53
N ILE A 657 -1.51 12.31 -1.40
CA ILE A 657 -0.93 12.48 -2.72
C ILE A 657 0.56 12.83 -2.62
N GLU A 658 0.90 13.82 -1.78
CA GLU A 658 2.29 14.24 -1.53
C GLU A 658 3.14 13.08 -1.02
N GLY A 659 2.71 12.43 0.06
CA GLY A 659 3.46 11.34 0.68
C GLY A 659 3.61 10.12 -0.21
N ALA A 660 2.58 9.77 -0.99
CA ALA A 660 2.65 8.68 -1.96
C ALA A 660 3.65 8.98 -3.09
N PHE A 661 3.58 10.19 -3.66
CA PHE A 661 4.50 10.61 -4.72
C PHE A 661 5.95 10.56 -4.25
N VAL A 662 6.25 11.11 -3.06
CA VAL A 662 7.62 11.09 -2.50
C VAL A 662 8.09 9.66 -2.24
N GLN A 663 7.22 8.76 -1.75
CA GLN A 663 7.57 7.35 -1.57
C GLN A 663 7.86 6.62 -2.90
N GLY A 664 7.11 6.95 -3.96
CA GLY A 664 7.36 6.44 -5.31
C GLY A 664 8.63 7.01 -5.92
N MET A 665 8.91 8.30 -5.70
CA MET A 665 10.18 8.95 -6.07
C MET A 665 11.36 8.27 -5.38
N GLY A 666 11.27 8.00 -4.07
CA GLY A 666 12.30 7.28 -3.31
C GLY A 666 12.62 5.91 -3.88
N TRP A 667 11.60 5.08 -4.10
CA TRP A 667 11.71 3.78 -4.76
C TRP A 667 12.46 3.83 -6.10
N LEU A 668 12.25 4.89 -6.87
CA LEU A 668 12.78 5.01 -8.23
C LEU A 668 14.10 5.76 -8.32
N THR A 669 14.63 6.32 -7.23
CA THR A 669 15.82 7.20 -7.28
C THR A 669 16.88 6.90 -6.24
N CYS A 670 16.52 6.60 -4.99
CA CYS A 670 17.51 6.53 -3.89
C CYS A 670 17.38 5.30 -2.99
N GLU A 671 16.21 4.66 -2.93
CA GLU A 671 15.98 3.49 -2.10
C GLU A 671 16.49 2.22 -2.80
N GLU A 672 17.51 1.58 -2.24
CA GLU A 672 18.11 0.37 -2.78
C GLU A 672 18.31 -0.67 -1.67
N LEU A 673 17.81 -1.89 -1.92
CA LEU A 673 18.09 -3.04 -1.08
C LEU A 673 19.29 -3.79 -1.63
N TRP A 674 20.34 -3.93 -0.82
CA TRP A 674 21.57 -4.59 -1.24
C TRP A 674 21.87 -5.82 -0.38
N TRP A 675 21.93 -6.99 -1.02
CA TRP A 675 22.35 -8.25 -0.43
C TRP A 675 23.78 -8.58 -0.85
N ASP A 676 24.57 -9.13 0.07
CA ASP A 676 25.87 -9.66 -0.29
C ASP A 676 25.78 -11.07 -0.92
N LYS A 677 26.93 -11.59 -1.37
CA LYS A 677 27.02 -12.91 -2.01
C LYS A 677 26.63 -14.09 -1.12
N THR A 678 26.50 -13.88 0.19
CA THR A 678 26.05 -14.89 1.16
C THR A 678 24.57 -14.77 1.49
N GLY A 679 23.86 -13.81 0.88
CA GLY A 679 22.43 -13.58 1.07
C GLY A 679 22.08 -12.74 2.28
N ARG A 680 23.06 -12.03 2.88
CA ARG A 680 22.80 -11.13 4.01
C ARG A 680 22.39 -9.76 3.50
N LEU A 681 21.33 -9.18 4.05
CA LEU A 681 20.94 -7.80 3.77
C LEU A 681 21.96 -6.86 4.43
N ARG A 682 22.47 -5.90 3.66
CA ARG A 682 23.52 -4.96 4.10
C ARG A 682 23.00 -3.55 4.32
N THR A 683 21.89 -3.20 3.68
CA THR A 683 21.14 -1.96 3.89
C THR A 683 20.10 -2.13 4.99
N VAL A 684 20.55 -2.14 6.26
CA VAL A 684 19.73 -2.51 7.44
C VAL A 684 19.43 -1.35 8.39
N GLY A 685 19.36 -0.13 7.85
CA GLY A 685 19.03 1.07 8.61
C GLY A 685 19.34 2.36 7.85
N PRO A 686 19.00 3.54 8.43
CA PRO A 686 19.06 4.84 7.74
C PRO A 686 20.47 5.28 7.32
N SER A 687 21.51 4.71 7.93
CA SER A 687 22.90 4.98 7.52
C SER A 687 23.22 4.38 6.15
N THR A 688 22.56 3.29 5.76
CA THR A 688 22.84 2.50 4.55
C THR A 688 21.66 2.42 3.58
N TYR A 689 20.42 2.49 4.07
CA TYR A 689 19.20 2.57 3.27
C TYR A 689 18.68 4.01 3.31
N LYS A 690 18.50 4.64 2.15
CA LYS A 690 18.19 6.07 2.05
C LYS A 690 16.77 6.28 1.55
N ILE A 691 15.86 6.60 2.46
CA ILE A 691 14.57 7.19 2.10
C ILE A 691 14.76 8.67 1.71
N PRO A 692 13.84 9.26 0.92
CA PRO A 692 13.85 10.69 0.66
C PRO A 692 13.81 11.53 1.95
N GLY A 693 14.73 12.48 2.07
CA GLY A 693 14.75 13.51 3.09
C GLY A 693 14.12 14.82 2.60
N SER A 694 14.09 15.83 3.47
CA SER A 694 13.50 17.14 3.15
C SER A 694 14.16 17.87 1.97
N ARG A 695 15.40 17.52 1.62
CA ARG A 695 16.14 18.10 0.49
C ARG A 695 15.87 17.39 -0.84
N ASP A 696 15.28 16.19 -0.79
CA ASP A 696 14.95 15.39 -1.97
C ASP A 696 13.55 15.75 -2.50
N VAL A 697 12.68 16.27 -1.62
CA VAL A 697 11.36 16.80 -2.01
C VAL A 697 11.54 17.95 -3.02
N PRO A 698 10.72 18.00 -4.09
CA PRO A 698 10.83 19.07 -5.09
C PRO A 698 10.65 20.45 -4.44
N PRO A 699 11.53 21.43 -4.71
CA PRO A 699 11.36 22.78 -4.16
C PRO A 699 10.09 23.47 -4.69
N GLU A 700 9.69 23.19 -5.93
CA GLU A 700 8.38 23.54 -6.46
C GLU A 700 7.50 22.29 -6.51
N PHE A 701 6.57 22.15 -5.57
CA PHE A 701 5.70 20.99 -5.45
C PHE A 701 4.22 21.39 -5.47
N ASN A 702 3.62 21.34 -6.66
CA ASN A 702 2.25 21.78 -6.89
C ASN A 702 1.31 20.57 -6.93
N VAL A 703 0.48 20.41 -5.91
CA VAL A 703 -0.48 19.29 -5.82
C VAL A 703 -1.91 19.82 -5.88
N ARG A 704 -2.72 19.28 -6.80
CA ARG A 704 -4.11 19.69 -7.00
C ARG A 704 -5.04 18.49 -7.10
N ILE A 705 -6.28 18.70 -6.67
CA ILE A 705 -7.40 17.76 -6.83
C ILE A 705 -8.20 18.18 -8.06
N LEU A 706 -8.69 17.22 -8.84
CA LEU A 706 -9.58 17.48 -9.97
C LEU A 706 -10.93 18.02 -9.47
N ASP A 707 -11.29 19.22 -9.93
CA ASP A 707 -12.53 19.88 -9.53
C ASP A 707 -13.77 19.22 -10.15
N ASN A 708 -14.89 19.25 -9.43
CA ASN A 708 -16.21 18.84 -9.91
C ASN A 708 -16.24 17.41 -10.51
N ALA A 709 -15.49 16.49 -9.91
CA ALA A 709 -15.30 15.14 -10.41
C ALA A 709 -15.93 14.05 -9.51
N PRO A 710 -17.22 14.11 -9.12
CA PRO A 710 -17.80 13.10 -8.23
C PRO A 710 -17.64 11.70 -8.82
N ASN A 711 -17.39 10.70 -7.94
CA ASN A 711 -17.30 9.31 -8.38
C ASN A 711 -18.62 8.86 -9.02
N ARG A 712 -18.54 8.19 -10.17
CA ARG A 712 -19.70 7.61 -10.85
C ARG A 712 -20.35 6.50 -10.01
N GLU A 713 -19.52 5.73 -9.30
CA GLU A 713 -20.00 4.70 -8.39
C GLU A 713 -20.55 5.27 -7.07
N GLU A 714 -21.42 4.51 -6.42
CA GLU A 714 -22.04 4.86 -5.13
C GLU A 714 -21.13 4.55 -3.94
N THR A 715 -19.95 5.13 -3.94
CA THR A 715 -19.08 5.19 -2.77
C THR A 715 -19.64 6.18 -1.73
N VAL A 716 -19.14 6.09 -0.50
CA VAL A 716 -19.50 7.02 0.57
C VAL A 716 -19.26 8.46 0.12
N PHE A 717 -20.35 9.24 0.04
CA PHE A 717 -20.40 10.60 -0.46
C PHE A 717 -19.73 10.85 -1.82
N ARG A 718 -19.69 9.85 -2.72
CA ARG A 718 -19.08 9.93 -4.06
C ARG A 718 -17.56 10.21 -4.05
N SER A 719 -16.86 9.82 -3.00
CA SER A 719 -15.40 9.93 -2.89
C SER A 719 -14.67 8.85 -3.71
N LYS A 720 -13.37 9.02 -3.95
CA LYS A 720 -12.47 7.98 -4.47
C LYS A 720 -11.30 7.75 -3.53
N ALA A 721 -10.81 6.53 -3.55
CA ALA A 721 -9.64 6.06 -2.83
C ALA A 721 -8.35 6.67 -3.38
N ILE A 722 -7.47 7.13 -2.47
CA ILE A 722 -6.25 7.86 -2.83
C ILE A 722 -4.99 7.41 -2.10
N GLY A 723 -5.07 6.34 -1.31
CA GLY A 723 -3.91 5.79 -0.61
C GLY A 723 -2.79 5.45 -1.59
N GLU A 724 -3.00 4.50 -2.50
CA GLU A 724 -1.95 3.98 -3.37
C GLU A 724 -1.78 4.67 -4.73
N PRO A 725 -2.83 5.13 -5.43
CA PRO A 725 -2.71 5.61 -6.81
C PRO A 725 -1.61 6.66 -7.05
N PRO A 726 -1.42 7.68 -6.19
CA PRO A 726 -0.43 8.72 -6.47
C PRO A 726 1.03 8.26 -6.30
N LEU A 727 1.29 7.07 -5.75
CA LEU A 727 2.65 6.50 -5.71
C LEU A 727 3.17 6.24 -7.13
N MET A 728 2.28 5.85 -8.06
CA MET A 728 2.64 5.60 -9.45
C MET A 728 3.14 6.88 -10.13
N LEU A 729 2.66 8.05 -9.69
CA LEU A 729 3.07 9.32 -10.27
C LEU A 729 4.56 9.61 -10.04
N GLY A 730 5.23 8.97 -9.07
CA GLY A 730 6.68 9.02 -8.93
C GLY A 730 7.44 8.52 -10.18
N VAL A 731 6.80 7.71 -11.04
CA VAL A 731 7.35 7.27 -12.33
C VAL A 731 7.69 8.45 -13.25
N SER A 732 7.01 9.60 -13.12
CA SER A 732 7.37 10.81 -13.87
C SER A 732 8.79 11.30 -13.57
N VAL A 733 9.29 11.10 -12.35
CA VAL A 733 10.67 11.46 -11.97
C VAL A 733 11.66 10.59 -12.73
N TRP A 734 11.45 9.28 -12.74
CA TRP A 734 12.31 8.34 -13.47
C TRP A 734 12.28 8.58 -14.98
N LEU A 735 11.11 8.83 -15.55
CA LEU A 735 10.97 9.21 -16.97
C LEU A 735 11.68 10.53 -17.28
N ALA A 736 11.63 11.52 -16.39
CA ALA A 736 12.34 12.78 -16.57
C ALA A 736 13.86 12.58 -16.49
N ILE A 737 14.36 11.66 -15.65
CA ILE A 737 15.79 11.29 -15.62
C ILE A 737 16.17 10.65 -16.96
N ARG A 738 15.35 9.74 -17.48
CA ARG A 738 15.56 9.17 -18.82
C ARG A 738 15.59 10.23 -19.91
N ASP A 739 14.67 11.20 -19.86
CA ASP A 739 14.62 12.31 -20.80
C ASP A 739 15.91 13.16 -20.75
N ALA A 740 16.42 13.45 -19.55
CA ALA A 740 17.68 14.16 -19.36
C ALA A 740 18.87 13.38 -19.95
N ILE A 741 18.93 12.06 -19.75
CA ILE A 741 19.99 11.21 -20.33
C ILE A 741 19.86 11.16 -21.85
N ALA A 742 18.63 10.98 -22.38
CA ALA A 742 18.36 10.90 -23.80
C ALA A 742 18.73 12.20 -24.54
N SER A 743 18.67 13.36 -23.87
CA SER A 743 19.09 14.65 -24.44
C SER A 743 20.54 14.67 -24.95
N LEU A 744 21.42 13.78 -24.43
CA LEU A 744 22.79 13.61 -24.91
C LEU A 744 22.85 13.11 -26.36
N ALA A 745 21.81 12.43 -26.82
CA ALA A 745 21.62 11.91 -28.17
C ALA A 745 20.53 12.68 -28.93
N GLN A 746 20.24 13.93 -28.56
CA GLN A 746 19.13 14.72 -29.13
C GLN A 746 17.80 13.95 -29.05
N SER A 747 17.60 13.16 -27.99
CA SER A 747 16.41 12.33 -27.73
C SER A 747 16.14 11.22 -28.76
N ALA A 748 17.06 10.96 -29.70
CA ALA A 748 16.90 9.97 -30.77
C ALA A 748 17.12 8.51 -30.33
N VAL A 749 17.60 8.29 -29.11
CA VAL A 749 17.94 6.96 -28.59
C VAL A 749 17.33 6.77 -27.20
N ALA A 750 16.63 5.66 -27.00
CA ALA A 750 16.13 5.29 -25.68
C ALA A 750 17.28 4.88 -24.75
N PRO A 751 17.48 5.55 -23.60
CA PRO A 751 18.50 5.16 -22.64
C PRO A 751 18.06 3.89 -21.89
N ARG A 752 19.00 2.97 -21.69
CA ARG A 752 18.81 1.83 -20.80
C ARG A 752 19.08 2.30 -19.36
N LEU A 753 18.02 2.42 -18.58
CA LEU A 753 18.08 2.81 -17.17
C LEU A 753 17.24 1.82 -16.39
N ASP A 754 17.82 1.10 -15.45
CA ASP A 754 17.07 0.27 -14.51
C ASP A 754 16.53 1.13 -13.34
N ALA A 755 15.59 0.59 -12.57
CA ALA A 755 15.10 1.19 -11.34
C ALA A 755 15.68 0.45 -10.11
N PRO A 756 16.10 1.15 -9.04
CA PRO A 756 16.16 2.61 -8.89
C PRO A 756 17.22 3.27 -9.79
N ALA A 757 16.93 4.48 -10.25
CA ALA A 757 17.88 5.38 -10.92
C ALA A 757 18.83 6.04 -9.90
N THR A 758 19.56 5.21 -9.15
CA THR A 758 20.63 5.66 -8.26
C THR A 758 21.72 6.38 -9.05
N PRO A 759 22.56 7.21 -8.39
CA PRO A 759 23.68 7.85 -9.07
C PRO A 759 24.56 6.87 -9.87
N GLU A 760 24.76 5.67 -9.34
CA GLU A 760 25.49 4.61 -10.05
C GLU A 760 24.77 4.17 -11.34
N ASN A 761 23.47 3.87 -11.27
CA ASN A 761 22.71 3.42 -12.44
C ASN A 761 22.55 4.53 -13.49
N VAL A 762 22.39 5.79 -13.07
CA VAL A 762 22.37 6.95 -13.96
C VAL A 762 23.72 7.11 -14.67
N LEU A 763 24.84 7.02 -13.94
CA LEU A 763 26.17 7.14 -14.53
C LEU A 763 26.46 5.99 -15.52
N ARG A 764 26.06 4.76 -15.20
CA ARG A 764 26.13 3.61 -16.11
C ARG A 764 25.35 3.88 -17.40
N ALA A 765 24.11 4.36 -17.29
CA ALA A 765 23.26 4.68 -18.45
C ALA A 765 23.85 5.79 -19.32
N VAL A 766 24.35 6.88 -18.71
CA VAL A 766 25.03 7.99 -19.39
C VAL A 766 26.26 7.48 -20.16
N ASN A 767 27.10 6.67 -19.51
CA ASN A 767 28.33 6.15 -20.13
C ASN A 767 28.03 5.18 -21.28
N ALA A 768 27.05 4.29 -21.11
CA ALA A 768 26.61 3.39 -22.17
C ALA A 768 26.10 4.17 -23.40
N LEU A 769 25.32 5.23 -23.20
CA LEU A 769 24.84 6.08 -24.29
C LEU A 769 25.99 6.82 -24.99
N LYS A 770 26.91 7.41 -24.24
CA LYS A 770 28.10 8.08 -24.79
C LYS A 770 28.96 7.12 -25.63
N GLN A 771 29.12 5.87 -25.18
CA GLN A 771 29.85 4.84 -25.92
C GLN A 771 29.14 4.45 -27.22
N ARG A 772 27.81 4.28 -27.19
CA ARG A 772 27.00 4.01 -28.39
C ARG A 772 27.14 5.13 -29.42
N LEU A 773 26.96 6.39 -29.00
CA LEU A 773 27.12 7.56 -29.88
C LEU A 773 28.52 7.66 -30.49
N LYS A 774 29.56 7.30 -29.73
CA LYS A 774 30.93 7.25 -30.25
C LYS A 774 31.06 6.19 -31.34
N LYS A 775 30.53 4.98 -31.09
CA LYS A 775 30.54 3.88 -32.05
C LYS A 775 29.80 4.24 -33.34
N ASP A 776 28.59 4.78 -33.24
CA ASP A 776 27.78 5.17 -34.42
C ASP A 776 28.49 6.25 -35.28
N ARG A 777 29.22 7.16 -34.64
CA ARG A 777 30.05 8.16 -35.33
C ARG A 777 31.30 7.56 -35.98
N ASP A 778 31.92 6.57 -35.34
CA ASP A 778 33.11 5.92 -35.86
C ASP A 778 32.76 4.95 -37.01
N ASP A 779 31.58 4.32 -36.98
CA ASP A 779 31.06 3.44 -38.05
C ASP A 779 30.50 4.22 -39.27
N SER A 780 30.21 5.52 -39.13
CA SER A 780 29.73 6.40 -40.21
C SER A 780 30.83 7.21 -40.91
N ARG A 781 32.08 7.06 -40.47
CA ARG A 781 33.29 7.64 -41.07
C ARG A 781 34.05 6.59 -41.86
#